data_AF-A0A7J7UM42-F1
#
_entry.id   AF-A0A7J7UM42-F1
#
_cell.length_a   1.000
_cell.length_b   1.000
_cell.length_c   1.000
_cell.angle_alpha   90.00
_cell.angle_beta   90.00
_cell.angle_gamma   90.00
#
_symmetry.space_group_name_H-M   'P 1'
#
loop_
_entity.id
_entity.type
_entity.pdbx_description
1 polymer ?
#
loop_
_entity_poly.entity_id
_entity_poly.type
_entity_poly.pdbx_seq_one_letter_code
_entity_poly.pdbx_strand_id
1 'polypeptide(L)'
;MAVALERMDFAERYGQSYLCLLHSVFIADAELHLSVKDISHFLMQDIAFLSGGRGKDNAWIITFPDNCNFRCIPEDVITKVLTYLTYIARKNGSDSRFTIILDRRLDTWPSIKISLQKISASFPGNLHLILVLRPTSFLQRTFTDIGFRFSQEDFMLKLPVVMLSSVSDLLTYIDDKQLTPELGGTLQYCHSEWIIFRNAIESFALTVKDMAQVLQSFGTELAETDLPEDIPSIEEILTIRAEKYHLLKNDITAVTKKGKILLTNLEVPDPEEAISSRFDHHEQIGGDWQTVNKLLTQVHDMEIAFDEFWEKHQLKMKQYLQLWKFEQDFQELLREVELLLNQQAELADITGTIAHIKQIIKHLENLDENPQDLSAKVQFVILHGHRLASHHHYALDLICHRCTKLHYLCNILGNETQNKRIQLSWTFEMHKRLQQIEVVHECLEKSSGPSSSLNNNNTLDVLKNHVLNELIQTEKIYVRELFTVLLGYKAEMDNPEMFDLMPPLLRNKKDVLFGNMAEIYEFHSNLFMSSLENCMDAPERVGLCFLERKTDFQMYAKYCQNKPRSEAIWKKYSECAFFQECQRKLKHRLGLDSYLLKPVQRLTKYQLLLKELLKYSKDCEGSEQLKVALDTMLDLLKSVNDSMHQIAINGYLGNLNELGKMIMQGAFSVWTGHKKGATKMKDFARFKPMQRHLFLYEKAIVFCKRRVESGEGSGRYPSYSFKRSLKMDEVGITEYVKGDKRKFEIWYAGKEEIYIVQASNMDVKMIWLKEIRNILLKQQELLTEQQQRNQLTEQDQLSSQQNDERQQQAFAVPNITKPEHTSTVVGVQEATSTVQEGANTVWTEEISEGREPWLNNYFSSSYVDDGEEKTLLAGEKSKQKKRRPDSGEQSEDLNR
;
A
#
# COMPACT_ATOMS: atom_id res chain seq x y z
N MET A 1 24.25 -21.26 -12.90
CA MET A 1 23.09 -21.30 -13.82
C MET A 1 21.77 -21.48 -13.06
N ALA A 2 21.41 -22.65 -12.52
CA ALA A 2 20.10 -22.87 -11.85
C ALA A 2 19.68 -21.75 -10.86
N VAL A 3 20.56 -21.33 -9.93
CA VAL A 3 20.27 -20.26 -8.95
C VAL A 3 20.10 -18.86 -9.58
N ALA A 4 20.52 -18.65 -10.83
CA ALA A 4 20.21 -17.44 -11.60
C ALA A 4 18.82 -17.54 -12.24
N LEU A 5 18.46 -18.70 -12.79
CA LEU A 5 17.14 -19.01 -13.36
C LEU A 5 16.04 -19.01 -12.27
N GLU A 6 16.27 -19.62 -11.11
CA GLU A 6 15.37 -19.55 -9.94
C GLU A 6 15.13 -18.12 -9.42
N ARG A 7 15.99 -17.16 -9.78
CA ARG A 7 15.84 -15.73 -9.44
C ARG A 7 15.16 -14.91 -10.55
N MET A 8 14.81 -15.56 -11.67
CA MET A 8 14.03 -15.01 -12.77
C MET A 8 12.56 -15.42 -12.65
N ASP A 9 11.95 -15.17 -11.50
CA ASP A 9 10.50 -15.05 -11.43
C ASP A 9 10.11 -13.77 -12.19
N PHE A 10 9.94 -13.96 -13.50
CA PHE A 10 9.94 -12.90 -14.51
C PHE A 10 8.66 -12.06 -14.45
N ALA A 11 7.58 -12.67 -13.95
CA ALA A 11 6.22 -12.19 -14.15
C ALA A 11 5.73 -11.18 -13.10
N GLU A 12 5.82 -11.52 -11.81
CA GLU A 12 4.83 -11.02 -10.85
C GLU A 12 4.85 -9.51 -10.56
N ARG A 13 5.99 -8.81 -10.68
CA ARG A 13 6.12 -7.46 -10.07
C ARG A 13 5.94 -6.30 -11.05
N TYR A 14 6.71 -6.30 -12.13
CA TYR A 14 6.73 -5.17 -13.07
C TYR A 14 5.49 -5.19 -13.96
N GLY A 15 5.09 -6.38 -14.42
CA GLY A 15 3.77 -6.62 -15.02
C GLY A 15 2.67 -6.11 -14.10
N GLN A 16 2.49 -6.66 -12.89
CA GLN A 16 1.38 -6.23 -12.02
C GLN A 16 1.37 -4.73 -11.69
N SER A 17 2.52 -4.05 -11.56
CA SER A 17 2.54 -2.59 -11.35
C SER A 17 2.10 -1.81 -12.59
N TYR A 18 2.52 -2.22 -13.79
CA TYR A 18 2.12 -1.62 -15.07
C TYR A 18 0.64 -1.91 -15.39
N LEU A 19 0.21 -3.16 -15.21
CA LEU A 19 -1.17 -3.60 -15.32
C LEU A 19 -2.09 -2.86 -14.33
N CYS A 20 -1.63 -2.61 -13.09
CA CYS A 20 -2.36 -1.78 -12.12
C CYS A 20 -2.41 -0.30 -12.51
N LEU A 21 -1.36 0.25 -13.14
CA LEU A 21 -1.38 1.62 -13.67
C LEU A 21 -2.43 1.74 -14.79
N LEU A 22 -2.38 0.90 -15.82
CA LEU A 22 -3.38 0.86 -16.89
C LEU A 22 -4.81 0.67 -16.34
N HIS A 23 -5.00 -0.26 -15.40
CA HIS A 23 -6.29 -0.51 -14.75
C HIS A 23 -6.71 0.61 -13.76
N SER A 24 -5.81 1.50 -13.36
CA SER A 24 -6.15 2.70 -12.58
C SER A 24 -6.49 3.91 -13.45
N VAL A 25 -5.87 4.02 -14.63
CA VAL A 25 -6.25 4.97 -15.70
C VAL A 25 -7.64 4.64 -16.25
N PHE A 26 -8.01 3.35 -16.28
CA PHE A 26 -9.32 2.85 -16.72
C PHE A 26 -10.23 2.38 -15.58
N ILE A 27 -10.64 3.32 -14.72
CA ILE A 27 -11.93 3.21 -13.98
C ILE A 27 -12.84 4.38 -14.41
N ALA A 28 -13.42 4.26 -15.59
CA ALA A 28 -14.46 5.15 -16.12
C ALA A 28 -15.49 4.32 -16.90
N ASP A 29 -16.77 4.46 -16.56
CA ASP A 29 -17.97 3.84 -17.17
C ASP A 29 -17.79 2.46 -17.84
N ALA A 30 -17.93 1.40 -17.03
CA ALA A 30 -18.23 0.05 -17.53
C ALA A 30 -19.71 -0.09 -18.01
N GLU A 31 -20.46 1.01 -18.08
CA GLU A 31 -21.88 1.06 -18.47
C GLU A 31 -22.09 1.90 -19.75
N LEU A 32 -21.61 1.37 -20.87
CA LEU A 32 -21.99 1.80 -22.22
C LEU A 32 -22.70 0.63 -22.92
N HIS A 33 -23.98 0.44 -22.56
CA HIS A 33 -24.79 -0.67 -23.04
C HIS A 33 -25.48 -0.41 -24.41
N LEU A 34 -25.31 0.81 -24.94
CA LEU A 34 -25.81 1.28 -26.24
C LEU A 34 -24.93 2.45 -26.72
N SER A 35 -24.44 2.42 -27.96
CA SER A 35 -23.61 3.49 -28.57
C SER A 35 -24.39 4.30 -29.61
N VAL A 36 -23.87 5.45 -30.02
CA VAL A 36 -24.43 6.23 -31.13
C VAL A 36 -24.42 5.43 -32.42
N LYS A 37 -23.42 4.56 -32.62
CA LYS A 37 -23.29 3.73 -33.82
C LYS A 37 -24.49 2.80 -33.96
N ASP A 38 -24.93 2.18 -32.86
CA ASP A 38 -26.06 1.23 -32.81
C ASP A 38 -27.41 1.87 -33.14
N ILE A 39 -27.55 3.19 -32.96
CA ILE A 39 -28.77 3.95 -33.26
C ILE A 39 -28.60 5.02 -34.35
N SER A 40 -27.42 5.14 -34.96
CA SER A 40 -27.07 6.21 -35.91
C SER A 40 -28.06 6.31 -37.08
N HIS A 41 -28.43 5.16 -37.66
CA HIS A 41 -29.44 5.04 -38.71
C HIS A 41 -30.85 5.48 -38.26
N PHE A 42 -31.18 5.36 -36.98
CA PHE A 42 -32.46 5.83 -36.42
C PHE A 42 -32.43 7.33 -36.11
N LEU A 43 -31.29 7.88 -35.66
CA LEU A 43 -31.13 9.34 -35.51
C LEU A 43 -31.22 10.05 -36.87
N MET A 44 -30.55 9.52 -37.89
CA MET A 44 -30.62 9.98 -39.30
C MET A 44 -32.02 9.84 -39.97
N GLN A 45 -33.04 9.39 -39.24
CA GLN A 45 -34.45 9.38 -39.68
C GLN A 45 -35.30 10.46 -38.99
N ASP A 46 -34.66 11.45 -38.34
CA ASP A 46 -35.30 12.57 -37.65
C ASP A 46 -36.41 12.12 -36.67
N ILE A 47 -36.08 11.13 -35.84
CA ILE A 47 -37.00 10.57 -34.84
C ILE A 47 -37.09 11.50 -33.62
N ALA A 48 -35.93 11.81 -33.05
CA ALA A 48 -35.76 12.78 -31.97
C ALA A 48 -34.28 13.22 -31.87
N PHE A 49 -34.04 14.46 -31.43
CA PHE A 49 -32.70 14.99 -31.20
C PHE A 49 -32.58 15.76 -29.88
N LEU A 50 -31.33 15.89 -29.40
CA LEU A 50 -30.93 16.69 -28.24
C LEU A 50 -30.05 17.83 -28.75
N SER A 51 -30.57 19.06 -28.72
CA SER A 51 -29.89 20.25 -29.28
C SER A 51 -28.87 20.91 -28.36
N GLY A 52 -28.82 20.48 -27.10
CA GLY A 52 -28.15 21.20 -26.00
C GLY A 52 -29.08 22.15 -25.22
N GLY A 53 -30.22 22.51 -25.81
CA GLY A 53 -31.12 23.55 -25.29
C GLY A 53 -31.77 23.25 -23.93
N ARG A 54 -32.09 24.33 -23.21
CA ARG A 54 -32.68 24.34 -21.86
C ARG A 54 -34.01 25.07 -21.80
N GLY A 55 -34.99 24.50 -21.08
CA GLY A 55 -36.17 25.23 -20.63
C GLY A 55 -35.80 26.30 -19.59
N LYS A 56 -36.70 27.27 -19.34
CA LYS A 56 -36.51 28.32 -18.31
C LYS A 56 -36.40 27.77 -16.88
N ASP A 57 -36.71 26.50 -16.69
CA ASP A 57 -36.59 25.73 -15.45
C ASP A 57 -35.33 24.84 -15.41
N ASN A 58 -34.41 25.01 -16.38
CA ASN A 58 -33.20 24.21 -16.62
C ASN A 58 -33.44 22.72 -16.99
N ALA A 59 -34.66 22.35 -17.42
CA ALA A 59 -34.89 21.02 -18.01
C ALA A 59 -34.24 20.92 -19.40
N TRP A 60 -33.63 19.77 -19.71
CA TRP A 60 -33.08 19.45 -21.03
C TRP A 60 -34.17 19.36 -22.09
N ILE A 61 -33.97 19.99 -23.26
CA ILE A 61 -34.91 19.92 -24.38
C ILE A 61 -34.59 18.71 -25.27
N ILE A 62 -35.58 17.83 -25.46
CA ILE A 62 -35.56 16.80 -26.52
C ILE A 62 -36.63 17.14 -27.54
N THR A 63 -36.24 17.34 -28.80
CA THR A 63 -37.14 17.69 -29.89
C THR A 63 -37.46 16.46 -30.73
N PHE A 64 -38.74 16.21 -30.95
CA PHE A 64 -39.27 15.31 -31.96
C PHE A 64 -39.72 16.19 -33.15
N PRO A 65 -38.90 16.34 -34.21
CA PRO A 65 -39.26 17.15 -35.37
C PRO A 65 -40.43 16.52 -36.14
N ASP A 66 -41.07 17.31 -37.02
CA ASP A 66 -42.22 16.86 -37.79
C ASP A 66 -41.85 15.73 -38.76
N ASN A 67 -42.42 14.55 -38.51
CA ASN A 67 -42.02 13.30 -39.15
C ASN A 67 -43.26 12.46 -39.45
N CYS A 68 -43.70 12.48 -40.70
CA CYS A 68 -44.92 11.81 -41.16
C CYS A 68 -44.90 10.29 -40.99
N ASN A 69 -43.70 9.68 -40.87
CA ASN A 69 -43.53 8.25 -40.66
C ASN A 69 -43.53 7.84 -39.17
N PHE A 70 -43.54 8.77 -38.23
CA PHE A 70 -43.38 8.49 -36.79
C PHE A 70 -44.36 7.44 -36.24
N ARG A 71 -45.59 7.41 -36.76
CA ARG A 71 -46.59 6.37 -36.43
C ARG A 71 -46.07 4.94 -36.62
N CYS A 72 -45.32 4.72 -37.69
CA CYS A 72 -44.83 3.41 -38.13
C CYS A 72 -43.59 2.96 -37.37
N ILE A 73 -42.95 3.84 -36.59
CA ILE A 73 -41.72 3.55 -35.85
C ILE A 73 -42.04 2.64 -34.64
N PRO A 74 -41.33 1.50 -34.46
CA PRO A 74 -41.49 0.64 -33.29
C PRO A 74 -41.14 1.34 -31.97
N GLU A 75 -41.84 0.96 -30.89
CA GLU A 75 -41.61 1.53 -29.55
C GLU A 75 -40.24 1.17 -28.96
N ASP A 76 -39.67 0.02 -29.34
CA ASP A 76 -38.31 -0.34 -28.92
C ASP A 76 -37.24 0.56 -29.57
N VAL A 77 -37.47 1.04 -30.79
CA VAL A 77 -36.59 2.02 -31.47
C VAL A 77 -36.68 3.38 -30.77
N ILE A 78 -37.89 3.84 -30.45
CA ILE A 78 -38.10 5.09 -29.70
C ILE A 78 -37.46 4.99 -28.31
N THR A 79 -37.61 3.84 -27.63
CA THR A 79 -36.98 3.55 -26.33
C THR A 79 -35.45 3.60 -26.42
N LYS A 80 -34.83 2.97 -27.44
CA LYS A 80 -33.38 2.99 -27.67
C LYS A 80 -32.86 4.42 -27.87
N VAL A 81 -33.50 5.20 -28.74
CA VAL A 81 -33.15 6.61 -29.01
C VAL A 81 -33.27 7.45 -27.74
N LEU A 82 -34.38 7.36 -27.01
CA LEU A 82 -34.58 8.12 -25.77
C LEU A 82 -33.63 7.69 -24.64
N THR A 83 -33.31 6.41 -24.52
CA THR A 83 -32.31 5.90 -23.55
C THR A 83 -30.94 6.52 -23.83
N TYR A 84 -30.52 6.57 -25.09
CA TYR A 84 -29.26 7.18 -25.47
C TYR A 84 -29.25 8.71 -25.25
N LEU A 85 -30.25 9.45 -25.76
CA LEU A 85 -30.29 10.91 -25.62
C LEU A 85 -30.37 11.35 -24.14
N THR A 86 -31.18 10.66 -23.32
CA THR A 86 -31.24 10.95 -21.88
C THR A 86 -29.98 10.51 -21.12
N TYR A 87 -29.25 9.50 -21.59
CA TYR A 87 -27.94 9.11 -21.03
C TYR A 87 -26.87 10.20 -21.28
N ILE A 88 -26.78 10.72 -22.52
CA ILE A 88 -25.86 11.83 -22.84
C ILE A 88 -26.16 13.06 -21.97
N ALA A 89 -27.43 13.43 -21.84
CA ALA A 89 -27.87 14.53 -20.97
C ALA A 89 -27.51 14.32 -19.49
N ARG A 90 -27.62 13.08 -18.97
CA ARG A 90 -27.32 12.73 -17.58
C ARG A 90 -25.84 12.77 -17.21
N LYS A 91 -24.91 12.71 -18.18
CA LYS A 91 -23.46 12.82 -17.88
C LYS A 91 -23.08 14.16 -17.24
N ASN A 92 -23.92 15.18 -17.38
CA ASN A 92 -23.73 16.50 -16.78
C ASN A 92 -24.49 16.69 -15.46
N GLY A 93 -25.20 15.66 -14.94
CA GLY A 93 -25.88 15.73 -13.63
C GLY A 93 -27.01 14.70 -13.45
N SER A 94 -27.08 14.09 -12.26
CA SER A 94 -28.01 13.00 -11.94
C SER A 94 -29.49 13.40 -11.95
N ASP A 95 -29.82 14.58 -11.42
CA ASP A 95 -31.22 15.08 -11.31
C ASP A 95 -31.72 15.75 -12.61
N SER A 96 -31.21 15.30 -13.76
CA SER A 96 -31.61 15.79 -15.09
C SER A 96 -33.13 15.62 -15.33
N ARG A 97 -33.85 16.74 -15.37
CA ARG A 97 -35.25 16.84 -15.81
C ARG A 97 -35.31 17.10 -17.32
N PHE A 98 -36.40 16.68 -17.97
CA PHE A 98 -36.55 16.76 -19.42
C PHE A 98 -37.85 17.45 -19.84
N THR A 99 -37.78 18.26 -20.89
CA THR A 99 -38.92 18.88 -21.58
C THR A 99 -38.92 18.40 -23.03
N ILE A 100 -40.06 17.93 -23.52
CA ILE A 100 -40.21 17.46 -24.90
C ILE A 100 -40.87 18.54 -25.75
N ILE A 101 -40.30 18.84 -26.91
CA ILE A 101 -40.99 19.54 -27.99
C ILE A 101 -41.44 18.49 -29.02
N LEU A 102 -42.74 18.39 -29.26
CA LEU A 102 -43.35 17.50 -30.24
C LEU A 102 -43.90 18.34 -31.39
N ASP A 103 -43.15 18.47 -32.47
CA ASP A 103 -43.58 19.19 -33.66
C ASP A 103 -44.43 18.30 -34.55
N ARG A 104 -45.72 18.60 -34.69
CA ARG A 104 -46.67 17.83 -35.52
C ARG A 104 -47.52 18.77 -36.37
N ARG A 105 -46.92 19.86 -36.87
CA ARG A 105 -47.57 20.94 -37.64
C ARG A 105 -48.27 20.46 -38.92
N LEU A 106 -47.80 19.41 -39.58
CA LEU A 106 -48.40 18.88 -40.81
C LEU A 106 -49.33 17.66 -40.59
N ASP A 107 -49.50 17.22 -39.34
CA ASP A 107 -50.10 15.92 -39.03
C ASP A 107 -51.61 16.03 -38.65
N THR A 108 -52.14 15.04 -37.93
CA THR A 108 -53.56 14.92 -37.56
C THR A 108 -53.71 14.43 -36.11
N TRP A 109 -54.85 14.76 -35.47
CA TRP A 109 -55.09 14.44 -34.06
C TRP A 109 -54.82 12.96 -33.66
N PRO A 110 -55.26 11.94 -34.43
CA PRO A 110 -54.94 10.55 -34.10
C PRO A 110 -53.44 10.25 -34.09
N SER A 111 -52.65 10.95 -34.91
CA SER A 111 -51.18 10.84 -34.89
C SER A 111 -50.57 11.41 -33.63
N ILE A 112 -51.06 12.56 -33.19
CA ILE A 112 -50.58 13.24 -31.99
C ILE A 112 -50.89 12.36 -30.78
N LYS A 113 -52.09 11.77 -30.70
CA LYS A 113 -52.45 10.80 -29.65
C LYS A 113 -51.53 9.57 -29.65
N ILE A 114 -51.31 8.92 -30.81
CA ILE A 114 -50.40 7.78 -30.92
C ILE A 114 -48.95 8.18 -30.58
N SER A 115 -48.49 9.34 -31.03
CA SER A 115 -47.14 9.84 -30.76
C SER A 115 -46.91 10.06 -29.27
N LEU A 116 -47.85 10.73 -28.59
CA LEU A 116 -47.81 10.96 -27.14
C LEU A 116 -47.85 9.65 -26.35
N GLN A 117 -48.67 8.68 -26.77
CA GLN A 117 -48.71 7.34 -26.15
C GLN A 117 -47.38 6.59 -26.30
N LYS A 118 -46.81 6.55 -27.49
CA LYS A 118 -45.50 5.90 -27.75
C LYS A 118 -44.37 6.56 -26.97
N ILE A 119 -44.31 7.88 -26.95
CA ILE A 119 -43.31 8.65 -26.18
C ILE A 119 -43.48 8.37 -24.69
N SER A 120 -44.72 8.41 -24.17
CA SER A 120 -45.03 8.09 -22.76
C SER A 120 -44.61 6.68 -22.35
N ALA A 121 -44.78 5.68 -23.21
CA ALA A 121 -44.39 4.30 -22.93
C ALA A 121 -42.87 4.09 -23.00
N SER A 122 -42.17 4.90 -23.80
CA SER A 122 -40.74 4.73 -24.13
C SER A 122 -39.79 5.61 -23.30
N PHE A 123 -40.28 6.56 -22.49
CA PHE A 123 -39.42 7.58 -21.85
C PHE A 123 -38.75 7.08 -20.56
N PRO A 124 -37.40 7.00 -20.49
CA PRO A 124 -36.69 6.31 -19.41
C PRO A 124 -36.21 7.29 -18.31
N GLY A 125 -37.01 8.27 -17.91
CA GLY A 125 -36.54 9.34 -17.01
C GLY A 125 -37.59 10.35 -16.54
N ASN A 126 -37.10 11.40 -15.87
CA ASN A 126 -37.92 12.44 -15.25
C ASN A 126 -38.42 13.46 -16.30
N LEU A 127 -39.43 13.06 -17.05
CA LEU A 127 -40.15 13.90 -18.01
C LEU A 127 -41.02 14.91 -17.24
N HIS A 128 -40.73 16.20 -17.41
CA HIS A 128 -41.39 17.29 -16.70
C HIS A 128 -42.56 17.89 -17.48
N LEU A 129 -42.40 18.08 -18.79
CA LEU A 129 -43.32 18.86 -19.63
C LEU A 129 -43.30 18.37 -21.08
N ILE A 130 -44.44 18.38 -21.76
CA ILE A 130 -44.55 18.16 -23.21
C ILE A 130 -45.22 19.38 -23.86
N LEU A 131 -44.51 20.01 -24.80
CA LEU A 131 -44.99 21.12 -25.64
C LEU A 131 -45.29 20.57 -27.04
N VAL A 132 -46.53 20.71 -27.53
CA VAL A 132 -46.96 20.15 -28.81
C VAL A 132 -47.30 21.27 -29.80
N LEU A 133 -46.52 21.42 -30.88
CA LEU A 133 -46.89 22.28 -32.00
C LEU A 133 -47.89 21.53 -32.88
N ARG A 134 -49.14 22.01 -32.96
CA ARG A 134 -50.23 21.33 -33.66
C ARG A 134 -50.56 21.95 -35.03
N PRO A 135 -51.32 21.25 -35.90
CA PRO A 135 -51.77 21.80 -37.17
C PRO A 135 -52.65 23.05 -37.01
N THR A 136 -52.38 24.06 -37.83
CA THR A 136 -53.03 25.39 -37.74
C THR A 136 -54.28 25.52 -38.60
N SER A 137 -54.48 24.62 -39.57
CA SER A 137 -55.66 24.59 -40.47
C SER A 137 -56.96 24.56 -39.67
N PHE A 138 -57.88 25.49 -39.93
CA PHE A 138 -59.07 25.75 -39.11
C PHE A 138 -59.81 24.49 -38.62
N LEU A 139 -60.14 23.56 -39.52
CA LEU A 139 -60.83 22.31 -39.16
C LEU A 139 -59.95 21.37 -38.30
N GLN A 140 -58.67 21.19 -38.64
CA GLN A 140 -57.74 20.36 -37.85
C GLN A 140 -57.47 20.98 -36.47
N ARG A 141 -57.45 22.32 -36.38
CA ARG A 141 -57.34 23.06 -35.11
C ARG A 141 -58.54 22.74 -34.21
N THR A 142 -59.76 22.84 -34.74
CA THR A 142 -60.99 22.47 -34.03
C THR A 142 -61.00 20.99 -33.62
N PHE A 143 -60.63 20.06 -34.51
CA PHE A 143 -60.57 18.63 -34.16
C PHE A 143 -59.47 18.27 -33.16
N THR A 144 -58.34 18.98 -33.14
CA THR A 144 -57.29 18.78 -32.10
C THR A 144 -57.71 19.37 -30.75
N ASP A 145 -58.30 20.56 -30.69
CA ASP A 145 -58.81 21.16 -29.44
C ASP A 145 -59.94 20.32 -28.82
N ILE A 146 -60.89 19.86 -29.65
CA ILE A 146 -61.97 18.96 -29.22
C ILE A 146 -61.37 17.61 -28.79
N GLY A 147 -60.54 17.00 -29.63
CA GLY A 147 -59.95 15.69 -29.38
C GLY A 147 -59.12 15.63 -28.09
N PHE A 148 -58.36 16.68 -27.78
CA PHE A 148 -57.61 16.80 -26.53
C PHE A 148 -58.55 16.91 -25.31
N ARG A 149 -59.54 17.82 -25.36
CA ARG A 149 -60.51 18.02 -24.27
C ARG A 149 -61.35 16.78 -23.96
N PHE A 150 -61.75 16.01 -24.98
CA PHE A 150 -62.56 14.79 -24.82
C PHE A 150 -61.75 13.50 -24.61
N SER A 151 -60.42 13.57 -24.51
CA SER A 151 -59.60 12.41 -24.12
C SER A 151 -58.58 12.68 -23.03
N GLN A 152 -58.76 13.78 -22.28
CA GLN A 152 -57.93 14.13 -21.13
C GLN A 152 -57.95 13.05 -20.01
N GLU A 153 -58.98 12.20 -19.99
CA GLU A 153 -59.11 11.04 -19.09
C GLU A 153 -58.46 9.75 -19.63
N ASP A 154 -58.27 9.61 -20.95
CA ASP A 154 -57.57 8.45 -21.56
C ASP A 154 -56.05 8.49 -21.30
N PHE A 155 -55.49 9.70 -21.18
CA PHE A 155 -54.07 9.87 -20.94
C PHE A 155 -53.76 9.68 -19.46
N MET A 156 -53.37 8.46 -19.08
CA MET A 156 -52.83 8.09 -17.76
C MET A 156 -51.46 8.74 -17.43
N LEU A 157 -51.21 9.92 -17.99
CA LEU A 157 -50.06 10.77 -17.74
C LEU A 157 -50.38 11.77 -16.63
N LYS A 158 -49.69 11.65 -15.48
CA LYS A 158 -49.66 12.70 -14.46
C LYS A 158 -48.75 13.89 -14.86
N LEU A 159 -48.60 14.15 -16.16
CA LEU A 159 -47.64 15.09 -16.73
C LEU A 159 -48.36 16.20 -17.51
N PRO A 160 -47.92 17.46 -17.41
CA PRO A 160 -48.50 18.56 -18.19
C PRO A 160 -48.16 18.42 -19.68
N VAL A 161 -49.22 18.42 -20.50
CA VAL A 161 -49.13 18.49 -21.97
C VAL A 161 -49.78 19.79 -22.43
N VAL A 162 -49.03 20.62 -23.17
CA VAL A 162 -49.48 21.94 -23.64
C VAL A 162 -49.61 21.94 -25.16
N MET A 163 -50.82 22.20 -25.64
CA MET A 163 -51.14 22.26 -27.08
C MET A 163 -50.92 23.69 -27.61
N LEU A 164 -49.79 23.93 -28.25
CA LEU A 164 -49.39 25.23 -28.82
C LEU A 164 -50.04 25.45 -30.20
N SER A 165 -50.34 26.70 -30.52
CA SER A 165 -50.98 27.12 -31.77
C SER A 165 -50.01 27.82 -32.75
N SER A 166 -48.86 28.29 -32.27
CA SER A 166 -47.79 28.84 -33.11
C SER A 166 -46.41 28.49 -32.56
N VAL A 167 -45.37 28.65 -33.38
CA VAL A 167 -43.97 28.51 -32.96
C VAL A 167 -43.59 29.58 -31.92
N SER A 168 -44.10 30.80 -32.07
CA SER A 168 -43.88 31.90 -31.11
C SER A 168 -44.44 31.60 -29.72
N ASP A 169 -45.40 30.68 -29.59
CA ASP A 169 -45.93 30.25 -28.30
C ASP A 169 -44.85 29.53 -27.44
N LEU A 170 -43.85 28.89 -28.07
CA LEU A 170 -42.74 28.23 -27.37
C LEU A 170 -41.93 29.22 -26.52
N LEU A 171 -41.80 30.47 -26.96
CA LEU A 171 -41.04 31.52 -26.29
C LEU A 171 -41.64 31.92 -24.93
N THR A 172 -42.87 31.48 -24.63
CA THR A 172 -43.43 31.61 -23.27
C THR A 172 -42.74 30.65 -22.28
N TYR A 173 -42.36 29.44 -22.71
CA TYR A 173 -41.75 28.39 -21.87
C TYR A 173 -40.22 28.33 -21.96
N ILE A 174 -39.64 28.71 -23.10
CA ILE A 174 -38.22 28.53 -23.45
C ILE A 174 -37.65 29.87 -23.93
N ASP A 175 -36.35 30.11 -23.76
CA ASP A 175 -35.66 31.31 -24.27
C ASP A 175 -35.34 31.17 -25.77
N ASP A 176 -35.27 32.26 -26.54
CA ASP A 176 -34.98 32.17 -27.97
C ASP A 176 -33.58 31.60 -28.26
N LYS A 177 -32.61 31.83 -27.36
CA LYS A 177 -31.24 31.31 -27.45
C LYS A 177 -31.15 29.81 -27.19
N GLN A 178 -32.23 29.21 -26.69
CA GLN A 178 -32.32 27.80 -26.32
C GLN A 178 -33.17 26.97 -27.32
N LEU A 179 -33.70 27.61 -28.37
CA LEU A 179 -34.46 26.98 -29.46
C LEU A 179 -33.72 27.07 -30.79
N THR A 180 -33.86 26.05 -31.63
CA THR A 180 -33.26 26.04 -32.97
C THR A 180 -34.05 26.93 -33.94
N PRO A 181 -33.48 27.36 -35.09
CA PRO A 181 -34.15 28.29 -36.02
C PRO A 181 -35.49 27.78 -36.58
N GLU A 182 -35.65 26.47 -36.75
CA GLU A 182 -36.87 25.81 -37.24
C GLU A 182 -38.03 25.89 -36.23
N LEU A 183 -37.66 26.15 -34.96
CA LEU A 183 -38.51 26.40 -33.81
C LEU A 183 -38.47 27.87 -33.36
N GLY A 184 -38.00 28.78 -34.23
CA GLY A 184 -38.08 30.23 -34.03
C GLY A 184 -37.07 30.82 -33.05
N GLY A 185 -36.00 30.10 -32.71
CA GLY A 185 -34.91 30.60 -31.88
C GLY A 185 -33.60 30.85 -32.65
N THR A 186 -32.50 30.98 -31.89
CA THR A 186 -31.17 31.33 -32.42
C THR A 186 -30.09 30.25 -32.20
N LEU A 187 -30.42 29.14 -31.51
CA LEU A 187 -29.51 28.02 -31.19
C LEU A 187 -29.08 27.23 -32.45
N GLN A 188 -27.88 27.51 -32.97
CA GLN A 188 -27.32 26.89 -34.18
C GLN A 188 -27.06 25.38 -34.01
N TYR A 189 -27.96 24.50 -34.43
CA TYR A 189 -27.81 23.05 -34.26
C TYR A 189 -27.87 22.32 -35.61
N CYS A 190 -26.88 21.46 -35.88
CA CYS A 190 -26.85 20.59 -37.06
C CYS A 190 -26.87 19.13 -36.60
N HIS A 191 -27.99 18.42 -36.84
CA HIS A 191 -28.18 17.06 -36.31
C HIS A 191 -27.21 16.04 -36.92
N SER A 192 -26.96 16.11 -38.23
CA SER A 192 -26.04 15.22 -38.94
C SER A 192 -24.60 15.40 -38.47
N GLU A 193 -24.13 16.64 -38.29
CA GLU A 193 -22.82 16.95 -37.70
C GLU A 193 -22.72 16.42 -36.27
N TRP A 194 -23.73 16.64 -35.43
CA TRP A 194 -23.75 16.12 -34.05
C TRP A 194 -23.59 14.59 -34.00
N ILE A 195 -24.26 13.85 -34.90
CA ILE A 195 -24.10 12.39 -35.02
C ILE A 195 -22.67 12.04 -35.47
N ILE A 196 -22.11 12.75 -36.45
CA ILE A 196 -20.75 12.53 -36.96
C ILE A 196 -19.70 12.76 -35.85
N PHE A 197 -19.77 13.89 -35.15
CA PHE A 197 -18.89 14.20 -34.02
C PHE A 197 -19.03 13.21 -32.89
N ARG A 198 -20.26 12.87 -32.48
CA ARG A 198 -20.50 11.88 -31.41
C ARG A 198 -19.91 10.51 -31.77
N ASN A 199 -20.09 10.07 -33.02
CA ASN A 199 -19.53 8.81 -33.52
C ASN A 199 -17.99 8.84 -33.59
N ALA A 200 -17.39 9.99 -33.91
CA ALA A 200 -15.94 10.16 -33.88
C ALA A 200 -15.39 10.12 -32.44
N ILE A 201 -16.07 10.75 -31.47
CA ILE A 201 -15.70 10.75 -30.05
C ILE A 201 -15.83 9.33 -29.46
N GLU A 202 -16.94 8.63 -29.68
CA GLU A 202 -17.11 7.25 -29.19
C GLU A 202 -16.15 6.27 -29.89
N SER A 203 -15.92 6.42 -31.21
CA SER A 203 -14.88 5.66 -31.92
C SER A 203 -13.49 5.92 -31.35
N PHE A 204 -13.16 7.17 -30.99
CA PHE A 204 -11.87 7.50 -30.39
C PHE A 204 -11.73 6.88 -28.99
N ALA A 205 -12.75 7.00 -28.13
CA ALA A 205 -12.77 6.37 -26.81
C ALA A 205 -12.55 4.85 -26.88
N LEU A 206 -13.22 4.16 -27.82
CA LEU A 206 -12.96 2.74 -28.10
C LEU A 206 -11.52 2.50 -28.57
N THR A 207 -10.99 3.35 -29.46
CA THR A 207 -9.58 3.22 -29.94
C THR A 207 -8.58 3.32 -28.79
N VAL A 208 -8.79 4.23 -27.83
CA VAL A 208 -7.92 4.37 -26.65
C VAL A 208 -8.02 3.15 -25.74
N LYS A 209 -9.23 2.62 -25.52
CA LYS A 209 -9.46 1.40 -24.75
C LYS A 209 -8.80 0.17 -25.39
N ASP A 210 -8.96 0.00 -26.70
CA ASP A 210 -8.38 -1.12 -27.44
C ASP A 210 -6.84 -1.05 -27.40
N MET A 211 -6.27 0.15 -27.55
CA MET A 211 -4.82 0.39 -27.37
C MET A 211 -4.35 0.01 -25.96
N ALA A 212 -5.06 0.46 -24.92
CA ALA A 212 -4.75 0.11 -23.54
C ALA A 212 -4.76 -1.42 -23.32
N GLN A 213 -5.72 -2.14 -23.92
CA GLN A 213 -5.79 -3.60 -23.84
C GLN A 213 -4.66 -4.30 -24.62
N VAL A 214 -4.26 -3.79 -25.79
CA VAL A 214 -3.11 -4.33 -26.54
C VAL A 214 -1.81 -4.15 -25.75
N LEU A 215 -1.56 -2.96 -25.21
CA LEU A 215 -0.39 -2.67 -24.37
C LEU A 215 -0.40 -3.50 -23.08
N GLN A 216 -1.57 -3.67 -22.46
CA GLN A 216 -1.79 -4.58 -21.34
C GLN A 216 -1.38 -6.02 -21.69
N SER A 217 -1.76 -6.51 -22.88
CA SER A 217 -1.42 -7.88 -23.31
C SER A 217 0.09 -8.07 -23.53
N PHE A 218 0.78 -7.10 -24.13
CA PHE A 218 2.24 -7.14 -24.31
C PHE A 218 2.98 -7.03 -22.97
N GLY A 219 2.48 -6.21 -22.03
CA GLY A 219 3.02 -6.15 -20.66
C GLY A 219 2.86 -7.46 -19.88
N THR A 220 1.82 -8.25 -20.18
CA THR A 220 1.61 -9.60 -19.63
C THR A 220 2.50 -10.64 -20.32
N GLU A 221 2.64 -10.59 -21.64
CA GLU A 221 3.56 -11.44 -22.42
C GLU A 221 5.02 -11.28 -21.97
N LEU A 222 5.47 -10.03 -21.79
CA LEU A 222 6.79 -9.70 -21.24
C LEU A 222 6.99 -10.09 -19.77
N ALA A 223 5.92 -10.49 -19.09
CA ALA A 223 5.94 -10.98 -17.71
C ALA A 223 5.93 -12.52 -17.69
N GLU A 224 4.97 -13.16 -18.36
CA GLU A 224 4.67 -14.60 -18.25
C GLU A 224 5.52 -15.51 -19.16
N THR A 225 6.38 -14.95 -20.02
CA THR A 225 7.25 -15.78 -20.89
C THR A 225 8.50 -16.27 -20.16
N ASP A 226 8.61 -17.59 -19.98
CA ASP A 226 9.86 -18.27 -19.61
C ASP A 226 10.99 -17.96 -20.61
N LEU A 227 12.21 -17.72 -20.13
CA LEU A 227 13.39 -17.53 -20.99
C LEU A 227 14.17 -18.85 -21.16
N PRO A 228 14.70 -19.13 -22.37
CA PRO A 228 15.49 -20.33 -22.63
C PRO A 228 16.87 -20.28 -21.95
N GLU A 229 17.56 -21.43 -21.90
CA GLU A 229 18.83 -21.56 -21.17
C GLU A 229 20.06 -21.06 -21.97
N ASP A 230 19.94 -20.87 -23.28
CA ASP A 230 21.01 -20.45 -24.19
C ASP A 230 20.97 -18.96 -24.55
N ILE A 231 22.15 -18.33 -24.64
CA ILE A 231 22.27 -16.90 -25.00
C ILE A 231 21.62 -16.56 -26.37
N PRO A 232 21.89 -17.28 -27.48
CA PRO A 232 21.40 -16.86 -28.80
C PRO A 232 19.88 -16.72 -28.85
N SER A 233 19.14 -17.68 -28.28
CA SER A 233 17.68 -17.62 -28.23
C SER A 233 17.17 -16.49 -27.32
N ILE A 234 17.88 -16.15 -26.24
CA ILE A 234 17.57 -14.96 -25.40
C ILE A 234 17.79 -13.67 -26.21
N GLU A 235 18.90 -13.54 -26.94
CA GLU A 235 19.21 -12.35 -27.74
C GLU A 235 18.24 -12.15 -28.93
N GLU A 236 17.81 -13.24 -29.56
CA GLU A 236 16.74 -13.23 -30.58
C GLU A 236 15.40 -12.77 -29.98
N ILE A 237 14.97 -13.36 -28.87
CA ILE A 237 13.73 -12.99 -28.16
C ILE A 237 13.74 -11.50 -27.75
N LEU A 238 14.87 -10.97 -27.29
CA LEU A 238 15.01 -9.55 -26.93
C LEU A 238 14.93 -8.63 -28.15
N THR A 239 15.39 -9.08 -29.32
CA THR A 239 15.31 -8.33 -30.58
C THR A 239 13.85 -8.25 -31.06
N ILE A 240 13.15 -9.37 -31.13
CA ILE A 240 11.73 -9.45 -31.52
C ILE A 240 10.85 -8.58 -30.60
N ARG A 241 11.13 -8.60 -29.29
CA ARG A 241 10.43 -7.74 -28.30
C ARG A 241 10.68 -6.25 -28.52
N ALA A 242 11.89 -5.85 -28.94
CA ALA A 242 12.21 -4.46 -29.24
C ALA A 242 11.51 -3.95 -30.50
N GLU A 243 11.42 -4.77 -31.55
CA GLU A 243 10.64 -4.45 -32.76
C GLU A 243 9.15 -4.26 -32.42
N LYS A 244 8.58 -5.16 -31.60
CA LYS A 244 7.20 -5.08 -31.13
C LYS A 244 6.92 -3.84 -30.27
N TYR A 245 7.86 -3.45 -29.40
CA TYR A 245 7.79 -2.17 -28.67
C TYR A 245 7.73 -0.97 -29.63
N HIS A 246 8.59 -0.93 -30.64
CA HIS A 246 8.61 0.17 -31.62
C HIS A 246 7.34 0.21 -32.49
N LEU A 247 6.76 -0.93 -32.85
CA LEU A 247 5.46 -0.99 -33.54
C LEU A 247 4.35 -0.36 -32.67
N LEU A 248 4.24 -0.80 -31.41
CA LEU A 248 3.24 -0.27 -30.47
C LEU A 248 3.42 1.23 -30.19
N LYS A 249 4.66 1.74 -30.16
CA LYS A 249 4.97 3.17 -30.04
C LYS A 249 4.47 3.98 -31.25
N ASN A 250 4.56 3.42 -32.46
CA ASN A 250 3.98 4.03 -33.66
C ASN A 250 2.44 4.04 -33.61
N ASP A 251 1.83 2.97 -33.10
CA ASP A 251 0.37 2.89 -32.97
C ASP A 251 -0.17 3.89 -31.92
N ILE A 252 0.48 4.03 -30.75
CA ILE A 252 0.19 5.09 -29.78
C ILE A 252 0.28 6.47 -30.45
N THR A 253 1.34 6.72 -31.22
CA THR A 253 1.51 7.98 -31.96
C THR A 253 0.37 8.23 -32.95
N ALA A 254 -0.11 7.19 -33.63
CA ALA A 254 -1.26 7.28 -34.54
C ALA A 254 -2.58 7.55 -33.79
N VAL A 255 -2.80 6.95 -32.62
CA VAL A 255 -3.96 7.24 -31.74
C VAL A 255 -3.91 8.68 -31.24
N THR A 256 -2.77 9.16 -30.76
CA THR A 256 -2.55 10.57 -30.37
C THR A 256 -2.83 11.52 -31.53
N LYS A 257 -2.42 11.18 -32.77
CA LYS A 257 -2.71 11.98 -33.96
C LYS A 257 -4.22 11.99 -34.29
N LYS A 258 -4.90 10.85 -34.20
CA LYS A 258 -6.37 10.74 -34.38
C LYS A 258 -7.11 11.63 -33.38
N GLY A 259 -6.72 11.59 -32.10
CA GLY A 259 -7.31 12.42 -31.05
C GLY A 259 -7.07 13.91 -31.25
N LYS A 260 -5.86 14.33 -31.64
CA LYS A 260 -5.54 15.74 -31.92
C LYS A 260 -6.34 16.30 -33.10
N ILE A 261 -6.49 15.53 -34.18
CA ILE A 261 -7.35 15.92 -35.32
C ILE A 261 -8.80 16.08 -34.87
N LEU A 262 -9.31 15.17 -34.04
CA LEU A 262 -10.66 15.28 -33.48
C LEU A 262 -10.82 16.51 -32.57
N LEU A 263 -9.80 16.86 -31.77
CA LEU A 263 -9.83 18.03 -30.90
C LEU A 263 -9.88 19.33 -31.71
N THR A 264 -9.03 19.47 -32.74
CA THR A 264 -9.04 20.65 -33.63
C THR A 264 -10.33 20.78 -34.44
N ASN A 265 -11.02 19.67 -34.75
CA ASN A 265 -12.35 19.73 -35.35
C ASN A 265 -13.47 20.15 -34.35
N LEU A 266 -13.18 20.22 -33.05
CA LEU A 266 -14.07 20.72 -31.99
C LEU A 266 -13.68 22.13 -31.49
N GLU A 267 -12.54 22.66 -31.94
CA GLU A 267 -12.07 24.00 -31.60
C GLU A 267 -12.80 25.06 -32.44
N VAL A 268 -13.54 25.95 -31.76
CA VAL A 268 -14.14 27.13 -32.40
C VAL A 268 -13.06 28.22 -32.51
N PRO A 269 -12.87 28.87 -33.67
CA PRO A 269 -11.88 29.95 -33.81
C PRO A 269 -12.07 31.09 -32.80
N ASP A 270 -10.94 31.61 -32.32
CA ASP A 270 -10.85 32.56 -31.20
C ASP A 270 -11.42 33.97 -31.57
N PRO A 271 -11.99 34.74 -30.61
CA PRO A 271 -12.96 35.78 -30.93
C PRO A 271 -12.38 37.21 -30.99
N GLU A 272 -11.87 37.64 -32.15
CA GLU A 272 -11.69 39.08 -32.44
C GLU A 272 -12.93 39.73 -33.10
N GLU A 273 -13.85 38.95 -33.70
CA GLU A 273 -15.06 39.46 -34.38
C GLU A 273 -16.37 38.70 -34.03
N ALA A 274 -16.87 38.78 -32.78
CA ALA A 274 -18.31 38.60 -32.43
C ALA A 274 -18.62 38.82 -30.94
N ILE A 275 -18.74 40.08 -30.49
CA ILE A 275 -19.23 40.38 -29.14
C ILE A 275 -20.77 40.32 -29.09
N SER A 276 -21.33 39.79 -27.99
CA SER A 276 -22.73 39.97 -27.49
C SER A 276 -23.77 38.84 -27.63
N SER A 277 -23.45 37.62 -28.10
CA SER A 277 -24.50 36.57 -28.26
C SER A 277 -24.10 35.09 -28.03
N ARG A 278 -23.03 34.79 -27.29
CA ARG A 278 -22.64 33.40 -26.96
C ARG A 278 -22.44 33.18 -25.46
N PHE A 279 -23.21 32.24 -24.88
CA PHE A 279 -22.89 31.59 -23.61
C PHE A 279 -23.23 30.09 -23.65
N ASP A 280 -24.48 29.74 -23.94
CA ASP A 280 -24.99 28.37 -23.70
C ASP A 280 -24.45 27.31 -24.67
N HIS A 281 -24.24 27.67 -25.94
CA HIS A 281 -23.72 26.73 -26.96
C HIS A 281 -22.28 26.26 -26.71
N HIS A 282 -21.52 27.01 -25.90
CA HIS A 282 -20.18 26.59 -25.50
C HIS A 282 -20.19 25.51 -24.40
N GLU A 283 -21.30 25.25 -23.69
CA GLU A 283 -21.33 24.20 -22.66
C GLU A 283 -21.21 22.78 -23.25
N GLN A 284 -21.99 22.44 -24.28
CA GLN A 284 -21.95 21.09 -24.84
C GLN A 284 -20.68 20.85 -25.67
N ILE A 285 -20.26 21.83 -26.49
CA ILE A 285 -18.97 21.77 -27.20
C ILE A 285 -17.82 21.71 -26.20
N GLY A 286 -17.88 22.48 -25.10
CA GLY A 286 -16.90 22.43 -24.01
C GLY A 286 -16.85 21.08 -23.31
N GLY A 287 -17.98 20.43 -23.06
CA GLY A 287 -18.05 19.08 -22.49
C GLY A 287 -17.45 18.00 -23.40
N ASP A 288 -17.68 18.11 -24.72
CA ASP A 288 -17.11 17.20 -25.72
C ASP A 288 -15.60 17.42 -25.93
N TRP A 289 -15.16 18.68 -26.03
CA TRP A 289 -13.74 19.06 -26.06
C TRP A 289 -13.02 18.58 -24.79
N GLN A 290 -13.61 18.77 -23.61
CA GLN A 290 -13.07 18.25 -22.35
C GLN A 290 -13.00 16.71 -22.34
N THR A 291 -13.95 16.02 -22.98
CA THR A 291 -13.95 14.55 -23.07
C THR A 291 -12.83 14.06 -23.98
N VAL A 292 -12.64 14.67 -25.16
CA VAL A 292 -11.53 14.33 -26.08
C VAL A 292 -10.18 14.69 -25.47
N ASN A 293 -10.08 15.82 -24.76
CA ASN A 293 -8.85 16.22 -24.06
C ASN A 293 -8.50 15.25 -22.93
N LYS A 294 -9.46 14.80 -22.11
CA LYS A 294 -9.25 13.77 -21.08
C LYS A 294 -8.77 12.44 -21.70
N LEU A 295 -9.37 12.01 -22.81
CA LEU A 295 -8.93 10.82 -23.55
C LEU A 295 -7.49 10.99 -24.09
N LEU A 296 -7.13 12.17 -24.57
CA LEU A 296 -5.75 12.48 -24.99
C LEU A 296 -4.76 12.47 -23.81
N THR A 297 -5.15 12.95 -22.62
CA THR A 297 -4.34 12.82 -21.40
C THR A 297 -4.11 11.35 -21.06
N GLN A 298 -5.17 10.52 -21.07
CA GLN A 298 -5.06 9.08 -20.82
C GLN A 298 -4.13 8.38 -21.81
N VAL A 299 -4.13 8.76 -23.10
CA VAL A 299 -3.17 8.21 -24.08
C VAL A 299 -1.73 8.59 -23.74
N HIS A 300 -1.50 9.82 -23.27
CA HIS A 300 -0.16 10.29 -22.90
C HIS A 300 0.35 9.68 -21.58
N ASP A 301 -0.51 9.54 -20.56
CA ASP A 301 -0.17 8.85 -19.32
C ASP A 301 0.17 7.37 -19.57
N MET A 302 -0.59 6.72 -20.46
CA MET A 302 -0.37 5.36 -20.94
C MET A 302 0.94 5.23 -21.74
N GLU A 303 1.28 6.24 -22.54
CA GLU A 303 2.55 6.32 -23.27
C GLU A 303 3.75 6.43 -22.32
N ILE A 304 3.71 7.35 -21.35
CA ILE A 304 4.76 7.51 -20.33
C ILE A 304 4.94 6.22 -19.53
N ALA A 305 3.84 5.62 -19.07
CA ALA A 305 3.87 4.37 -18.31
C ALA A 305 4.44 3.20 -19.13
N PHE A 306 4.25 3.19 -20.46
CA PHE A 306 4.78 2.16 -21.35
C PHE A 306 6.28 2.32 -21.58
N ASP A 307 6.75 3.53 -21.89
CA ASP A 307 8.17 3.86 -22.03
C ASP A 307 8.94 3.55 -20.72
N GLU A 308 8.43 4.03 -19.58
CA GLU A 308 9.02 3.78 -18.26
C GLU A 308 9.08 2.29 -17.89
N PHE A 309 8.10 1.49 -18.31
CA PHE A 309 8.10 0.04 -18.11
C PHE A 309 9.14 -0.64 -19.01
N TRP A 310 9.20 -0.25 -20.29
CA TRP A 310 10.11 -0.81 -21.28
C TRP A 310 11.58 -0.55 -20.95
N GLU A 311 11.96 0.69 -20.57
CA GLU A 311 13.34 1.00 -20.18
C GLU A 311 13.81 0.12 -19.01
N LYS A 312 12.98 -0.03 -17.98
CA LYS A 312 13.28 -0.85 -16.79
C LYS A 312 13.37 -2.34 -17.13
N HIS A 313 12.49 -2.83 -18.01
CA HIS A 313 12.57 -4.19 -18.54
C HIS A 313 13.88 -4.39 -19.31
N GLN A 314 14.16 -3.56 -20.32
CA GLN A 314 15.32 -3.69 -21.19
C GLN A 314 16.65 -3.57 -20.42
N LEU A 315 16.74 -2.67 -19.43
CA LEU A 315 17.89 -2.57 -18.53
C LEU A 315 18.09 -3.87 -17.75
N LYS A 316 17.02 -4.42 -17.16
CA LYS A 316 17.10 -5.68 -16.40
C LYS A 316 17.51 -6.86 -17.28
N MET A 317 17.11 -6.88 -18.56
CA MET A 317 17.53 -7.92 -19.51
C MET A 317 19.01 -7.82 -19.90
N LYS A 318 19.51 -6.60 -20.12
CA LYS A 318 20.96 -6.35 -20.33
C LYS A 318 21.77 -6.78 -19.11
N GLN A 319 21.27 -6.52 -17.90
CA GLN A 319 21.88 -7.02 -16.66
C GLN A 319 21.78 -8.55 -16.53
N TYR A 320 20.69 -9.20 -16.96
CA TYR A 320 20.61 -10.67 -16.92
C TYR A 320 21.71 -11.34 -17.77
N LEU A 321 21.90 -10.88 -19.02
CA LEU A 321 22.98 -11.38 -19.89
C LEU A 321 24.38 -11.13 -19.29
N GLN A 322 24.58 -9.97 -18.65
CA GLN A 322 25.82 -9.66 -17.92
C GLN A 322 26.07 -10.62 -16.76
N LEU A 323 25.05 -10.92 -15.94
CA LEU A 323 25.15 -11.86 -14.82
C LEU A 323 25.41 -13.29 -15.30
N TRP A 324 24.71 -13.73 -16.34
CA TRP A 324 24.87 -15.09 -16.89
C TRP A 324 26.33 -15.30 -17.31
N LYS A 325 26.91 -14.34 -18.04
CA LYS A 325 28.31 -14.39 -18.48
C LYS A 325 29.28 -14.32 -17.30
N PHE A 326 29.06 -13.43 -16.34
CA PHE A 326 29.89 -13.35 -15.13
C PHE A 326 29.84 -14.64 -14.29
N GLU A 327 28.69 -15.32 -14.18
CA GLU A 327 28.62 -16.64 -13.53
C GLU A 327 29.25 -17.74 -14.39
N GLN A 328 29.26 -17.67 -15.72
CA GLN A 328 30.07 -18.58 -16.55
C GLN A 328 31.56 -18.42 -16.22
N ASP A 329 32.08 -17.18 -16.30
CA ASP A 329 33.47 -16.85 -16.00
C ASP A 329 33.87 -17.32 -14.58
N PHE A 330 33.00 -17.09 -13.60
CA PHE A 330 33.20 -17.50 -12.20
C PHE A 330 33.20 -19.03 -12.02
N GLN A 331 32.28 -19.76 -12.65
CA GLN A 331 32.21 -21.22 -12.49
C GLN A 331 33.34 -21.95 -13.22
N GLU A 332 33.94 -21.34 -14.24
CA GLU A 332 35.16 -21.84 -14.88
C GLU A 332 36.37 -21.69 -13.93
N LEU A 333 36.66 -20.46 -13.48
CA LEU A 333 37.78 -20.22 -12.56
C LEU A 333 37.64 -20.92 -11.21
N LEU A 334 36.40 -21.10 -10.71
CA LEU A 334 36.20 -21.82 -9.46
C LEU A 334 36.68 -23.26 -9.56
N ARG A 335 36.45 -23.93 -10.71
CA ARG A 335 36.94 -25.30 -10.95
C ARG A 335 38.46 -25.35 -11.13
N GLU A 336 39.06 -24.34 -11.75
CA GLU A 336 40.53 -24.21 -11.88
C GLU A 336 41.21 -24.05 -10.49
N VAL A 337 40.65 -23.20 -9.61
CA VAL A 337 41.15 -22.98 -8.24
C VAL A 337 40.89 -24.19 -7.32
N GLU A 338 39.69 -24.78 -7.35
CA GLU A 338 39.36 -25.95 -6.53
C GLU A 338 40.17 -27.20 -6.97
N LEU A 339 40.53 -27.33 -8.25
CA LEU A 339 41.45 -28.38 -8.74
C LEU A 339 42.86 -28.23 -8.16
N LEU A 340 43.44 -27.02 -8.18
CA LEU A 340 44.77 -26.76 -7.65
C LEU A 340 44.85 -26.94 -6.13
N LEU A 341 43.83 -26.52 -5.38
CA LEU A 341 43.74 -26.77 -3.94
C LEU A 341 43.74 -28.27 -3.61
N ASN A 342 43.07 -29.11 -4.40
CA ASN A 342 43.10 -30.56 -4.23
C ASN A 342 44.48 -31.16 -4.55
N GLN A 343 45.11 -30.77 -5.66
CA GLN A 343 46.48 -31.19 -6.00
C GLN A 343 47.50 -30.79 -4.92
N GLN A 344 47.33 -29.61 -4.31
CA GLN A 344 48.17 -29.12 -3.22
C GLN A 344 47.91 -29.87 -1.90
N ALA A 345 46.69 -30.37 -1.67
CA ALA A 345 46.33 -31.19 -0.52
C ALA A 345 46.91 -32.61 -0.62
N GLU A 346 46.94 -33.22 -1.81
CA GLU A 346 47.51 -34.56 -2.07
C GLU A 346 49.03 -34.64 -1.84
N LEU A 347 49.73 -33.51 -1.78
CA LEU A 347 51.15 -33.45 -1.39
C LEU A 347 51.32 -33.83 0.09
N ALA A 348 51.85 -35.04 0.29
CA ALA A 348 51.95 -35.75 1.57
C ALA A 348 52.60 -34.96 2.73
N ASP A 349 52.26 -35.39 3.95
CA ASP A 349 52.77 -34.82 5.19
C ASP A 349 54.29 -34.88 5.34
N ILE A 350 54.79 -34.01 6.21
CA ILE A 350 56.18 -33.53 6.35
C ILE A 350 57.21 -34.63 6.74
N THR A 351 56.78 -35.87 6.96
CA THR A 351 57.62 -37.01 7.32
C THR A 351 58.17 -37.76 6.11
N GLY A 352 59.47 -37.65 5.84
CA GLY A 352 60.13 -38.40 4.77
C GLY A 352 61.64 -38.23 4.77
N THR A 353 62.34 -39.01 3.94
CA THR A 353 63.80 -38.85 3.77
C THR A 353 64.12 -37.54 3.05
N ILE A 354 65.35 -37.03 3.23
CA ILE A 354 65.82 -35.77 2.60
C ILE A 354 65.60 -35.77 1.08
N ALA A 355 65.74 -36.91 0.41
CA ALA A 355 65.44 -37.05 -1.03
C ALA A 355 63.95 -36.84 -1.35
N HIS A 356 63.05 -37.42 -0.54
CA HIS A 356 61.61 -37.29 -0.70
C HIS A 356 61.14 -35.84 -0.46
N ILE A 357 61.62 -35.20 0.61
CA ILE A 357 61.34 -33.78 0.91
C ILE A 357 61.77 -32.89 -0.27
N LYS A 358 62.96 -33.13 -0.85
CA LYS A 358 63.46 -32.38 -2.01
C LYS A 358 62.61 -32.57 -3.27
N GLN A 359 62.01 -33.75 -3.41
CA GLN A 359 61.13 -34.10 -4.54
C GLN A 359 59.74 -33.45 -4.39
N ILE A 360 59.20 -33.36 -3.17
CA ILE A 360 57.96 -32.60 -2.87
C ILE A 360 58.17 -31.09 -3.08
N ILE A 361 59.31 -30.52 -2.64
CA ILE A 361 59.63 -29.11 -2.89
C ILE A 361 59.64 -28.81 -4.39
N LYS A 362 60.29 -29.65 -5.22
CA LYS A 362 60.28 -29.47 -6.68
C LYS A 362 58.86 -29.60 -7.27
N HIS A 363 58.00 -30.44 -6.69
CA HIS A 363 56.62 -30.59 -7.16
C HIS A 363 55.75 -29.37 -6.80
N LEU A 364 56.00 -28.72 -5.67
CA LEU A 364 55.43 -27.40 -5.35
C LEU A 364 55.95 -26.34 -6.33
N GLU A 365 57.26 -26.30 -6.60
CA GLU A 365 57.84 -25.34 -7.55
C GLU A 365 57.22 -25.43 -8.94
N ASN A 366 56.95 -26.64 -9.45
CA ASN A 366 56.22 -26.84 -10.70
C ASN A 366 54.75 -26.37 -10.66
N LEU A 367 54.08 -26.43 -9.50
CA LEU A 367 52.72 -25.88 -9.33
C LEU A 367 52.76 -24.34 -9.25
N ASP A 368 53.86 -23.78 -8.74
CA ASP A 368 54.12 -22.35 -8.53
C ASP A 368 54.59 -21.61 -9.81
N GLU A 369 54.72 -22.28 -10.96
CA GLU A 369 54.90 -21.64 -12.27
C GLU A 369 53.55 -21.28 -12.97
N ASN A 370 52.44 -21.93 -12.61
CA ASN A 370 51.10 -21.63 -13.13
C ASN A 370 50.35 -20.38 -12.54
N PRO A 371 50.66 -19.81 -11.35
CA PRO A 371 49.73 -18.91 -10.68
C PRO A 371 49.70 -17.48 -11.23
N GLN A 372 50.65 -17.07 -12.09
CA GLN A 372 50.61 -15.72 -12.70
C GLN A 372 49.44 -15.58 -13.69
N ASP A 373 49.20 -16.58 -14.53
CA ASP A 373 48.07 -16.61 -15.46
C ASP A 373 46.74 -16.71 -14.71
N LEU A 374 46.62 -17.65 -13.75
CA LEU A 374 45.41 -17.80 -12.94
C LEU A 374 45.09 -16.55 -12.11
N SER A 375 46.10 -15.92 -11.48
CA SER A 375 45.90 -14.67 -10.74
C SER A 375 45.42 -13.53 -11.64
N ALA A 376 45.93 -13.45 -12.88
CA ALA A 376 45.45 -12.48 -13.86
C ALA A 376 43.98 -12.73 -14.27
N LYS A 377 43.59 -13.99 -14.53
CA LYS A 377 42.18 -14.34 -14.83
C LYS A 377 41.26 -14.03 -13.65
N VAL A 378 41.66 -14.39 -12.42
CA VAL A 378 40.90 -14.11 -11.20
C VAL A 378 40.73 -12.61 -10.98
N GLN A 379 41.79 -11.81 -11.17
CA GLN A 379 41.71 -10.34 -11.11
C GLN A 379 40.79 -9.77 -12.21
N PHE A 380 40.83 -10.31 -13.43
CA PHE A 380 39.96 -9.88 -14.52
C PHE A 380 38.47 -10.11 -14.20
N VAL A 381 38.09 -11.29 -13.70
CA VAL A 381 36.71 -11.60 -13.32
C VAL A 381 36.26 -10.82 -12.09
N ILE A 382 37.14 -10.62 -11.10
CA ILE A 382 36.86 -9.73 -9.95
C ILE A 382 36.61 -8.29 -10.44
N LEU A 383 37.43 -7.77 -11.35
CA LEU A 383 37.28 -6.43 -11.93
C LEU A 383 36.01 -6.31 -12.78
N HIS A 384 35.66 -7.35 -13.54
CA HIS A 384 34.39 -7.43 -14.27
C HIS A 384 33.20 -7.34 -13.30
N GLY A 385 33.20 -8.15 -12.23
CA GLY A 385 32.17 -8.11 -11.20
C GLY A 385 32.10 -6.76 -10.46
N HIS A 386 33.24 -6.14 -10.13
CA HIS A 386 33.30 -4.81 -9.53
C HIS A 386 32.76 -3.72 -10.48
N ARG A 387 32.97 -3.87 -11.80
CA ARG A 387 32.36 -2.99 -12.80
C ARG A 387 30.84 -3.19 -12.88
N LEU A 388 30.33 -4.42 -12.84
CA LEU A 388 28.88 -4.66 -12.76
C LEU A 388 28.30 -4.05 -11.48
N ALA A 389 28.95 -4.25 -10.34
CA ALA A 389 28.55 -3.67 -9.06
C ALA A 389 28.45 -2.13 -9.10
N SER A 390 29.44 -1.43 -9.68
CA SER A 390 29.41 0.04 -9.77
C SER A 390 28.32 0.59 -10.72
N HIS A 391 27.84 -0.24 -11.66
CA HIS A 391 26.69 0.09 -12.52
C HIS A 391 25.34 -0.29 -11.90
N HIS A 392 25.29 -0.48 -10.56
CA HIS A 392 24.07 -0.74 -9.79
C HIS A 392 23.29 -1.96 -10.30
N HIS A 393 24.03 -3.03 -10.61
CA HIS A 393 23.49 -4.27 -11.15
C HIS A 393 22.59 -5.02 -10.14
N TYR A 394 21.39 -5.48 -10.54
CA TYR A 394 20.39 -6.05 -9.61
C TYR A 394 20.93 -7.18 -8.73
N ALA A 395 21.78 -8.04 -9.28
CA ALA A 395 22.42 -9.14 -8.55
C ALA A 395 23.67 -8.74 -7.72
N LEU A 396 23.75 -7.49 -7.26
CA LEU A 396 24.90 -6.91 -6.52
C LEU A 396 25.47 -7.85 -5.45
N ASP A 397 24.64 -8.29 -4.50
CA ASP A 397 25.06 -9.17 -3.39
C ASP A 397 25.71 -10.46 -3.88
N LEU A 398 25.19 -11.05 -4.96
CA LEU A 398 25.70 -12.30 -5.54
C LEU A 398 27.04 -12.06 -6.23
N ILE A 399 27.16 -10.98 -7.01
CA ILE A 399 28.38 -10.61 -7.73
C ILE A 399 29.50 -10.29 -6.73
N CYS A 400 29.23 -9.45 -5.72
CA CYS A 400 30.17 -9.14 -4.65
C CYS A 400 30.58 -10.41 -3.88
N HIS A 401 29.63 -11.27 -3.52
CA HIS A 401 29.93 -12.56 -2.87
C HIS A 401 30.80 -13.49 -3.75
N ARG A 402 30.58 -13.53 -5.07
CA ARG A 402 31.44 -14.28 -6.01
C ARG A 402 32.85 -13.71 -6.05
N CYS A 403 33.02 -12.40 -6.19
CA CYS A 403 34.32 -11.74 -6.16
C CYS A 403 35.05 -12.01 -4.83
N THR A 404 34.35 -11.91 -3.69
CA THR A 404 34.92 -12.24 -2.38
C THR A 404 35.28 -13.73 -2.26
N LYS A 405 34.47 -14.68 -2.77
CA LYS A 405 34.83 -16.12 -2.77
C LYS A 405 36.08 -16.39 -3.60
N LEU A 406 36.17 -15.86 -4.83
CA LEU A 406 37.36 -16.02 -5.67
C LEU A 406 38.61 -15.45 -5.00
N HIS A 407 38.53 -14.21 -4.48
CA HIS A 407 39.65 -13.58 -3.81
C HIS A 407 40.09 -14.36 -2.55
N TYR A 408 39.13 -14.82 -1.74
CA TYR A 408 39.40 -15.62 -0.55
C TYR A 408 40.07 -16.97 -0.88
N LEU A 409 39.55 -17.72 -1.86
CA LEU A 409 40.16 -19.00 -2.27
C LEU A 409 41.54 -18.82 -2.89
N CYS A 410 41.73 -17.78 -3.71
CA CYS A 410 43.05 -17.45 -4.27
C CYS A 410 44.07 -17.09 -3.18
N ASN A 411 43.64 -16.35 -2.15
CA ASN A 411 44.48 -16.03 -1.00
C ASN A 411 44.80 -17.27 -0.14
N ILE A 412 43.86 -18.23 0.02
CA ILE A 412 44.15 -19.52 0.67
C ILE A 412 45.20 -20.29 -0.14
N LEU A 413 44.98 -20.49 -1.45
CA LEU A 413 45.89 -21.24 -2.31
C LEU A 413 47.32 -20.69 -2.26
N GLY A 414 47.47 -19.36 -2.32
CA GLY A 414 48.77 -18.70 -2.18
C GLY A 414 49.40 -18.88 -0.79
N ASN A 415 48.63 -18.64 0.28
CA ASN A 415 49.12 -18.76 1.65
C ASN A 415 49.51 -20.21 2.01
N GLU A 416 48.67 -21.19 1.68
CA GLU A 416 48.94 -22.60 1.97
C GLU A 416 50.10 -23.16 1.15
N THR A 417 50.24 -22.73 -0.12
CA THR A 417 51.40 -23.10 -0.96
C THR A 417 52.69 -22.52 -0.36
N GLN A 418 52.67 -21.25 0.05
CA GLN A 418 53.80 -20.60 0.72
C GLN A 418 54.11 -21.22 2.10
N ASN A 419 53.08 -21.59 2.88
CA ASN A 419 53.23 -22.27 4.17
C ASN A 419 53.90 -23.64 3.99
N LYS A 420 53.41 -24.50 3.07
CA LYS A 420 54.05 -25.79 2.75
C LYS A 420 55.48 -25.58 2.23
N ARG A 421 55.73 -24.60 1.35
CA ARG A 421 57.07 -24.25 0.83
C ARG A 421 58.05 -23.87 1.96
N ILE A 422 57.63 -23.01 2.89
CA ILE A 422 58.42 -22.63 4.07
C ILE A 422 58.67 -23.84 4.98
N GLN A 423 57.61 -24.58 5.33
CA GLN A 423 57.69 -25.68 6.28
C GLN A 423 58.60 -26.82 5.78
N LEU A 424 58.47 -27.21 4.51
CA LEU A 424 59.35 -28.22 3.90
C LEU A 424 60.81 -27.73 3.79
N SER A 425 61.04 -26.44 3.52
CA SER A 425 62.38 -25.85 3.52
C SER A 425 63.04 -25.88 4.91
N TRP A 426 62.27 -25.55 5.96
CA TRP A 426 62.72 -25.71 7.35
C TRP A 426 62.97 -27.17 7.70
N THR A 427 62.08 -28.10 7.33
CA THR A 427 62.24 -29.53 7.59
C THR A 427 63.45 -30.12 6.87
N PHE A 428 63.75 -29.66 5.64
CA PHE A 428 64.94 -30.03 4.89
C PHE A 428 66.23 -29.58 5.59
N GLU A 429 66.30 -28.32 6.04
CA GLU A 429 67.45 -27.80 6.80
C GLU A 429 67.58 -28.46 8.19
N MET A 430 66.46 -28.77 8.86
CA MET A 430 66.47 -29.51 10.13
C MET A 430 66.97 -30.96 9.94
N HIS A 431 66.50 -31.71 8.94
CA HIS A 431 67.02 -33.07 8.68
C HIS A 431 68.51 -33.05 8.30
N LYS A 432 68.93 -32.06 7.51
CA LYS A 432 70.34 -31.82 7.16
C LYS A 432 71.22 -31.51 8.40
N ARG A 433 70.66 -30.88 9.44
CA ARG A 433 71.33 -30.67 10.74
C ARG A 433 71.23 -31.87 11.66
N LEU A 434 70.14 -32.63 11.62
CA LEU A 434 70.00 -33.87 12.40
C LEU A 434 70.99 -34.94 11.91
N GLN A 435 71.24 -35.05 10.60
CA GLN A 435 72.36 -35.85 10.07
C GLN A 435 73.76 -35.37 10.50
N GLN A 436 73.89 -34.16 11.06
CA GLN A 436 75.13 -33.65 11.68
C GLN A 436 75.15 -33.87 13.21
N ILE A 437 74.02 -34.28 13.81
CA ILE A 437 73.81 -34.43 15.25
C ILE A 437 73.59 -35.90 15.66
N GLU A 438 73.18 -36.79 14.76
CA GLU A 438 73.09 -38.26 14.93
C GLU A 438 74.43 -38.95 15.28
N VAL A 439 75.49 -38.18 15.52
CA VAL A 439 76.75 -38.61 16.14
C VAL A 439 76.66 -38.64 17.68
N VAL A 440 75.64 -38.03 18.32
CA VAL A 440 75.61 -37.81 19.80
C VAL A 440 74.24 -38.06 20.48
N HIS A 441 73.91 -39.34 20.68
CA HIS A 441 73.25 -39.98 21.84
C HIS A 441 71.80 -39.65 22.31
N GLU A 442 71.13 -40.69 22.86
CA GLU A 442 69.74 -40.74 23.38
C GLU A 442 69.62 -40.63 24.92
N CYS A 443 68.43 -40.22 25.44
CA CYS A 443 67.61 -40.99 26.44
C CYS A 443 66.28 -40.34 26.93
N LEU A 444 65.21 -41.16 27.01
CA LEU A 444 64.15 -41.35 28.06
C LEU A 444 63.71 -40.22 29.06
N GLU A 445 62.48 -40.18 29.64
CA GLU A 445 61.11 -40.60 29.23
C GLU A 445 59.99 -40.02 30.17
N LYS A 446 58.72 -40.38 29.90
CA LYS A 446 57.39 -39.98 30.47
C LYS A 446 57.19 -39.95 32.01
N SER A 447 56.15 -39.22 32.48
CA SER A 447 55.04 -39.78 33.32
C SER A 447 53.83 -38.82 33.49
N SER A 448 52.70 -39.30 34.05
CA SER A 448 51.40 -38.59 34.20
C SER A 448 50.59 -39.03 35.46
N GLY A 449 49.52 -38.31 35.85
CA GLY A 449 48.62 -38.70 36.98
C GLY A 449 47.38 -37.78 37.19
N PRO A 450 46.17 -38.27 37.58
CA PRO A 450 44.93 -37.46 37.52
C PRO A 450 43.93 -37.49 38.71
N SER A 451 42.98 -36.52 38.70
CA SER A 451 41.55 -36.59 39.11
C SER A 451 41.07 -36.73 40.59
N SER A 452 39.96 -36.05 40.92
CA SER A 452 38.93 -36.45 41.92
C SER A 452 37.64 -35.60 41.77
N SER A 453 36.51 -35.99 42.40
CA SER A 453 35.17 -35.37 42.20
C SER A 453 34.22 -35.59 43.39
N LEU A 454 33.32 -34.65 43.74
CA LEU A 454 32.18 -34.88 44.68
C LEU A 454 31.10 -33.75 44.70
N ASN A 455 29.94 -34.08 45.30
CA ASN A 455 28.78 -33.27 45.74
C ASN A 455 27.80 -32.67 44.69
N ASN A 456 26.58 -33.23 44.65
CA ASN A 456 25.45 -32.77 43.81
C ASN A 456 24.55 -31.67 44.42
N ASN A 457 24.45 -31.53 45.75
CA ASN A 457 23.56 -30.51 46.35
C ASN A 457 24.13 -29.10 46.10
N ASN A 458 25.43 -28.91 46.34
CA ASN A 458 26.14 -27.68 45.97
C ASN A 458 25.95 -27.32 44.50
N THR A 459 25.76 -28.30 43.61
CA THR A 459 25.56 -28.05 42.17
C THR A 459 24.29 -27.25 41.89
N LEU A 460 23.20 -27.43 42.66
CA LEU A 460 21.95 -26.70 42.40
C LEU A 460 22.10 -25.21 42.73
N ASP A 461 22.66 -24.88 43.89
CA ASP A 461 22.93 -23.48 44.28
C ASP A 461 24.02 -22.85 43.42
N VAL A 462 25.06 -23.60 43.03
CA VAL A 462 26.07 -23.13 42.08
C VAL A 462 25.44 -22.84 40.71
N LEU A 463 24.48 -23.65 40.23
CA LEU A 463 23.75 -23.38 38.98
C LEU A 463 22.81 -22.16 39.12
N LYS A 464 22.05 -22.05 40.22
CA LYS A 464 21.22 -20.87 40.53
C LYS A 464 22.05 -19.58 40.53
N ASN A 465 23.18 -19.60 41.23
CA ASN A 465 24.11 -18.47 41.31
C ASN A 465 24.83 -18.21 39.98
N HIS A 466 25.09 -19.23 39.16
CA HIS A 466 25.66 -19.05 37.81
C HIS A 466 24.69 -18.30 36.89
N VAL A 467 23.40 -18.66 36.89
CA VAL A 467 22.37 -18.00 36.08
C VAL A 467 22.12 -16.56 36.55
N LEU A 468 22.12 -16.31 37.86
CA LEU A 468 22.02 -14.96 38.42
C LEU A 468 23.25 -14.11 38.07
N ASN A 469 24.46 -14.67 38.14
CA ASN A 469 25.66 -14.00 37.67
C ASN A 469 25.62 -13.74 36.16
N GLU A 470 25.15 -14.67 35.32
CA GLU A 470 24.96 -14.42 33.89
C GLU A 470 24.01 -13.23 33.68
N LEU A 471 22.85 -13.21 34.34
CA LEU A 471 21.88 -12.12 34.26
C LEU A 471 22.52 -10.76 34.57
N ILE A 472 23.27 -10.64 35.67
CA ILE A 472 23.92 -9.40 36.13
C ILE A 472 25.11 -9.00 35.24
N GLN A 473 25.99 -9.93 34.89
CA GLN A 473 27.17 -9.61 34.06
C GLN A 473 26.76 -9.27 32.63
N THR A 474 25.76 -9.95 32.07
CA THR A 474 25.19 -9.59 30.76
C THR A 474 24.38 -8.29 30.80
N GLU A 475 23.84 -7.87 31.95
CA GLU A 475 23.25 -6.54 32.14
C GLU A 475 24.33 -5.44 32.06
N LYS A 476 25.44 -5.61 32.78
CA LYS A 476 26.58 -4.67 32.77
C LYS A 476 27.17 -4.51 31.36
N ILE A 477 27.27 -5.62 30.62
CA ILE A 477 27.67 -5.61 29.20
C ILE A 477 26.65 -4.84 28.36
N TYR A 478 25.35 -5.12 28.52
CA TYR A 478 24.27 -4.46 27.78
C TYR A 478 24.24 -2.95 28.01
N VAL A 479 24.25 -2.48 29.26
CA VAL A 479 24.30 -1.05 29.63
C VAL A 479 25.49 -0.36 28.99
N ARG A 480 26.69 -0.96 29.08
CA ARG A 480 27.92 -0.42 28.47
C ARG A 480 27.83 -0.37 26.94
N GLU A 481 27.24 -1.36 26.29
CA GLU A 481 27.07 -1.40 24.84
C GLU A 481 26.01 -0.42 24.32
N LEU A 482 24.99 -0.08 25.13
CA LEU A 482 24.10 1.05 24.82
C LEU A 482 24.85 2.38 24.96
N PHE A 483 25.66 2.55 26.02
CA PHE A 483 26.44 3.76 26.24
C PHE A 483 27.41 4.07 25.08
N THR A 484 28.15 3.07 24.57
CA THR A 484 29.07 3.30 23.43
C THR A 484 28.33 3.62 22.13
N VAL A 485 27.07 3.20 21.96
CA VAL A 485 26.24 3.64 20.83
C VAL A 485 25.78 5.09 21.00
N LEU A 486 25.28 5.43 22.18
CA LEU A 486 24.71 6.75 22.46
C LEU A 486 25.78 7.85 22.42
N LEU A 487 26.95 7.60 23.01
CA LEU A 487 28.07 8.54 22.95
C LEU A 487 28.77 8.47 21.58
N GLY A 488 29.12 7.28 21.12
CA GLY A 488 30.02 7.09 19.97
C GLY A 488 29.39 7.18 18.57
N TYR A 489 28.05 7.19 18.47
CA TYR A 489 27.35 7.44 17.21
C TYR A 489 26.24 8.48 17.36
N LYS A 490 25.37 8.41 18.39
CA LYS A 490 24.23 9.35 18.49
C LYS A 490 24.68 10.77 18.79
N ALA A 491 25.63 10.98 19.71
CA ALA A 491 26.20 12.30 19.98
C ALA A 491 27.14 12.79 18.86
N GLU A 492 27.89 11.89 18.21
CA GLU A 492 28.73 12.23 17.06
C GLU A 492 27.92 12.77 15.85
N MET A 493 26.63 12.41 15.70
CA MET A 493 25.76 13.04 14.69
C MET A 493 25.50 14.54 14.95
N ASP A 494 25.75 15.02 16.17
CA ASP A 494 25.65 16.43 16.54
C ASP A 494 27.02 17.15 16.54
N ASN A 495 28.12 16.41 16.39
CA ASN A 495 29.49 16.94 16.39
C ASN A 495 29.81 17.67 15.05
N PRO A 496 30.16 18.98 15.08
CA PRO A 496 30.49 19.74 13.87
C PRO A 496 31.63 19.15 13.03
N GLU A 497 32.64 18.53 13.66
CA GLU A 497 33.78 17.91 12.95
C GLU A 497 33.35 16.70 12.08
N MET A 498 32.20 16.10 12.39
CA MET A 498 31.66 14.93 11.71
C MET A 498 30.65 15.28 10.61
N PHE A 499 30.35 16.58 10.43
CA PHE A 499 29.29 17.04 9.52
C PHE A 499 29.58 16.77 8.04
N ASP A 500 30.83 16.88 7.59
CA ASP A 500 31.21 16.65 6.19
C ASP A 500 31.19 15.15 5.81
N LEU A 501 31.25 14.26 6.80
CA LEU A 501 31.17 12.81 6.62
C LEU A 501 29.72 12.30 6.57
N MET A 502 28.74 13.15 6.91
CA MET A 502 27.34 12.78 7.13
C MET A 502 26.39 13.44 6.11
N PRO A 503 25.64 12.65 5.30
CA PRO A 503 24.62 13.19 4.41
C PRO A 503 23.59 14.06 5.16
N PRO A 504 23.24 15.29 4.68
CA PRO A 504 22.30 16.16 5.39
C PRO A 504 20.93 15.52 5.68
N LEU A 505 20.45 14.66 4.78
CA LEU A 505 19.20 13.89 4.93
C LEU A 505 19.26 12.74 5.96
N LEU A 506 20.43 12.45 6.53
CA LEU A 506 20.62 11.50 7.63
C LEU A 506 20.59 12.22 8.99
N ARG A 507 21.16 13.43 9.08
CA ARG A 507 21.20 14.26 10.30
C ARG A 507 19.82 14.41 10.94
N ASN A 508 18.83 14.80 10.15
CA ASN A 508 17.43 15.00 10.57
C ASN A 508 16.67 13.67 10.85
N LYS A 509 17.36 12.53 10.95
CA LYS A 509 16.79 11.20 11.21
C LYS A 509 17.40 10.49 12.41
N LYS A 510 18.29 11.15 13.18
CA LYS A 510 18.94 10.64 14.40
C LYS A 510 17.95 9.88 15.29
N ASP A 511 16.84 10.51 15.67
CA ASP A 511 15.90 9.93 16.64
C ASP A 511 15.03 8.79 16.06
N VAL A 512 14.96 8.68 14.72
CA VAL A 512 14.34 7.52 14.04
C VAL A 512 15.36 6.39 13.86
N LEU A 513 16.66 6.69 13.74
CA LEU A 513 17.73 5.70 13.69
C LEU A 513 17.95 5.02 15.05
N PHE A 514 18.07 5.80 16.13
CA PHE A 514 18.30 5.28 17.48
C PHE A 514 17.01 4.98 18.24
N GLY A 515 15.85 5.50 17.80
CA GLY A 515 14.61 5.41 18.57
C GLY A 515 14.78 5.98 19.98
N ASN A 516 14.13 5.36 20.95
CA ASN A 516 14.26 5.67 22.36
C ASN A 516 15.37 4.89 23.08
N MET A 517 16.51 4.62 22.41
CA MET A 517 17.64 3.94 23.06
C MET A 517 18.19 4.67 24.30
N ALA A 518 18.03 6.00 24.38
CA ALA A 518 18.42 6.80 25.55
C ALA A 518 17.54 6.49 26.78
N GLU A 519 16.21 6.53 26.63
CA GLU A 519 15.22 6.15 27.65
C GLU A 519 15.49 4.73 28.20
N ILE A 520 15.81 3.79 27.31
CA ILE A 520 16.20 2.42 27.68
C ILE A 520 17.53 2.43 28.46
N TYR A 521 18.55 3.11 27.97
CA TYR A 521 19.84 3.19 28.66
C TYR A 521 19.71 3.82 30.06
N GLU A 522 18.94 4.90 30.21
CA GLU A 522 18.75 5.61 31.47
C GLU A 522 18.05 4.73 32.52
N PHE A 523 16.97 4.02 32.15
CA PHE A 523 16.34 3.04 33.05
C PHE A 523 17.30 1.91 33.44
N HIS A 524 18.00 1.32 32.46
CA HIS A 524 18.87 0.17 32.71
C HIS A 524 20.11 0.55 33.54
N SER A 525 20.74 1.69 33.23
CA SER A 525 21.88 2.25 33.95
C SER A 525 21.52 2.67 35.38
N ASN A 526 20.45 3.46 35.53
CA ASN A 526 20.24 4.23 36.77
C ASN A 526 19.32 3.52 37.78
N LEU A 527 18.51 2.56 37.33
CA LEU A 527 17.53 1.87 38.19
C LEU A 527 17.69 0.35 38.15
N PHE A 528 17.67 -0.26 36.97
CA PHE A 528 17.54 -1.72 36.86
C PHE A 528 18.83 -2.48 37.17
N MET A 529 19.98 -2.01 36.69
CA MET A 529 21.28 -2.63 36.97
C MET A 529 21.57 -2.70 38.48
N SER A 530 21.39 -1.59 39.21
CA SER A 530 21.55 -1.58 40.67
C SER A 530 20.53 -2.49 41.37
N SER A 531 19.28 -2.51 40.92
CA SER A 531 18.25 -3.40 41.47
C SER A 531 18.61 -4.89 41.29
N LEU A 532 19.24 -5.26 40.17
CA LEU A 532 19.77 -6.61 39.93
C LEU A 532 21.06 -6.91 40.72
N GLU A 533 21.97 -5.96 40.87
CA GLU A 533 23.16 -6.13 41.71
C GLU A 533 22.78 -6.40 43.17
N ASN A 534 21.77 -5.70 43.69
CA ASN A 534 21.19 -5.93 45.02
C ASN A 534 20.48 -7.28 45.19
N CYS A 535 20.41 -8.12 44.14
CA CYS A 535 19.96 -9.51 44.22
C CYS A 535 21.12 -10.51 44.41
N MET A 536 22.40 -10.08 44.33
CA MET A 536 23.57 -10.94 44.59
C MET A 536 23.50 -11.59 45.98
N ASP A 537 23.21 -10.79 47.00
CA ASP A 537 23.15 -11.21 48.40
C ASP A 537 21.75 -11.75 48.80
N ALA A 538 20.76 -11.59 47.92
CA ALA A 538 19.35 -11.91 48.15
C ALA A 538 18.66 -12.46 46.87
N PRO A 539 19.03 -13.66 46.38
CA PRO A 539 18.61 -14.18 45.07
C PRO A 539 17.09 -14.31 44.88
N GLU A 540 16.34 -14.57 45.95
CA GLU A 540 14.88 -14.65 45.99
C GLU A 540 14.19 -13.33 45.59
N ARG A 541 14.83 -12.18 45.79
CA ARG A 541 14.30 -10.86 45.43
C ARG A 541 14.28 -10.59 43.92
N VAL A 542 14.97 -11.40 43.11
CA VAL A 542 15.06 -11.21 41.66
C VAL A 542 13.68 -11.20 40.98
N GLY A 543 12.71 -11.98 41.46
CA GLY A 543 11.34 -11.95 40.94
C GLY A 543 10.66 -10.60 41.17
N LEU A 544 10.79 -10.04 42.38
CA LEU A 544 10.25 -8.74 42.73
C LEU A 544 10.89 -7.61 41.91
N CYS A 545 12.20 -7.68 41.65
CA CYS A 545 12.93 -6.71 40.83
C CYS A 545 12.33 -6.49 39.43
N PHE A 546 11.77 -7.53 38.80
CA PHE A 546 11.06 -7.40 37.52
C PHE A 546 9.61 -6.91 37.69
N LEU A 547 8.93 -7.33 38.75
CA LEU A 547 7.53 -6.95 39.02
C LEU A 547 7.39 -5.47 39.39
N GLU A 548 8.32 -4.95 40.20
CA GLU A 548 8.43 -3.53 40.58
C GLU A 548 8.67 -2.58 39.39
N ARG A 549 9.10 -3.10 38.24
CA ARG A 549 9.45 -2.31 37.03
C ARG A 549 8.63 -2.69 35.79
N LYS A 550 7.52 -3.44 35.98
CA LYS A 550 6.64 -3.96 34.92
C LYS A 550 6.10 -2.88 33.96
N THR A 551 5.91 -1.66 34.46
CA THR A 551 5.49 -0.48 33.70
C THR A 551 6.61 0.10 32.86
N ASP A 552 7.82 0.19 33.41
CA ASP A 552 8.96 0.84 32.77
C ASP A 552 9.40 0.07 31.52
N PHE A 553 9.40 -1.27 31.61
CA PHE A 553 9.67 -2.17 30.50
C PHE A 553 8.75 -1.97 29.27
N GLN A 554 7.62 -1.26 29.37
CA GLN A 554 6.79 -0.90 28.20
C GLN A 554 7.52 0.00 27.19
N MET A 555 8.60 0.70 27.60
CA MET A 555 9.47 1.48 26.70
C MET A 555 10.05 0.63 25.55
N TYR A 556 10.17 -0.68 25.71
CA TYR A 556 10.60 -1.58 24.64
C TYR A 556 9.59 -1.69 23.50
N ALA A 557 8.28 -1.48 23.74
CA ALA A 557 7.28 -1.47 22.68
C ALA A 557 7.56 -0.32 21.68
N LYS A 558 7.79 0.88 22.21
CA LYS A 558 8.19 2.09 21.47
C LYS A 558 9.47 1.87 20.66
N TYR A 559 10.45 1.13 21.22
CA TYR A 559 11.68 0.78 20.50
C TYR A 559 11.42 -0.19 19.35
N CYS A 560 10.72 -1.31 19.62
CA CYS A 560 10.42 -2.31 18.61
C CYS A 560 9.58 -1.73 17.45
N GLN A 561 8.55 -0.92 17.75
CA GLN A 561 7.74 -0.20 16.75
C GLN A 561 8.57 0.78 15.88
N ASN A 562 9.73 1.22 16.37
CA ASN A 562 10.64 2.06 15.62
C ASN A 562 11.71 1.26 14.84
N LYS A 563 12.09 0.06 15.30
CA LYS A 563 13.14 -0.77 14.67
C LYS A 563 12.98 -0.98 13.15
N PRO A 564 11.78 -1.17 12.56
CA PRO A 564 11.62 -1.22 11.09
C PRO A 564 12.09 0.05 10.38
N ARG A 565 11.81 1.23 10.96
CA ARG A 565 12.15 2.54 10.40
C ARG A 565 13.64 2.85 10.58
N SER A 566 14.19 2.55 11.75
CA SER A 566 15.63 2.54 12.03
C SER A 566 16.40 1.69 11.02
N GLU A 567 15.90 0.48 10.72
CA GLU A 567 16.54 -0.44 9.78
C GLU A 567 16.42 0.00 8.31
N ALA A 568 15.32 0.64 7.92
CA ALA A 568 15.18 1.25 6.60
C ALA A 568 16.11 2.46 6.41
N ILE A 569 16.44 3.19 7.48
CA ILE A 569 17.48 4.23 7.46
C ILE A 569 18.85 3.57 7.35
N TRP A 570 19.16 2.56 8.17
CA TRP A 570 20.44 1.86 8.11
C TRP A 570 20.72 1.29 6.71
N LYS A 571 19.77 0.56 6.11
CA LYS A 571 19.85 0.01 4.74
C LYS A 571 20.05 1.06 3.64
N LYS A 572 19.82 2.35 3.91
CA LYS A 572 20.05 3.46 2.97
C LYS A 572 21.38 4.20 3.21
N TYR A 573 21.99 4.08 4.39
CA TYR A 573 23.10 4.93 4.80
C TYR A 573 24.27 4.20 5.48
N SER A 574 24.25 2.86 5.63
CA SER A 574 25.28 2.08 6.34
C SER A 574 26.70 2.38 5.87
N GLU A 575 26.89 2.54 4.56
CA GLU A 575 28.19 2.77 3.93
C GLU A 575 28.64 4.25 3.91
N CYS A 576 27.95 5.16 4.62
CA CYS A 576 28.40 6.54 4.69
C CYS A 576 29.63 6.69 5.61
N ALA A 577 30.56 7.56 5.22
CA ALA A 577 31.84 7.74 5.91
C ALA A 577 31.68 8.04 7.41
N PHE A 578 30.62 8.73 7.81
CA PHE A 578 30.27 8.98 9.21
C PHE A 578 30.23 7.69 10.06
N PHE A 579 29.51 6.65 9.64
CA PHE A 579 29.39 5.43 10.43
C PHE A 579 30.70 4.62 10.46
N GLN A 580 31.44 4.62 9.34
CA GLN A 580 32.75 3.97 9.24
C GLN A 580 33.76 4.65 10.17
N GLU A 581 33.78 5.98 10.23
CA GLU A 581 34.64 6.75 11.13
C GLU A 581 34.25 6.56 12.61
N CYS A 582 32.96 6.63 12.96
CA CYS A 582 32.50 6.29 14.32
C CYS A 582 32.92 4.87 14.73
N GLN A 583 32.73 3.88 13.86
CA GLN A 583 33.14 2.49 14.12
C GLN A 583 34.66 2.37 14.31
N ARG A 584 35.45 3.13 13.53
CA ARG A 584 36.92 3.21 13.66
C ARG A 584 37.36 3.87 14.96
N LYS A 585 36.78 5.03 15.34
CA LYS A 585 37.04 5.72 16.63
C LYS A 585 36.79 4.78 17.82
N LEU A 586 35.69 4.03 17.79
CA LEU A 586 35.28 3.10 18.85
C LEU A 586 35.96 1.72 18.80
N LYS A 587 36.67 1.40 17.70
CA LYS A 587 37.26 0.07 17.43
C LYS A 587 36.21 -1.07 17.49
N HIS A 588 34.98 -0.77 17.10
CA HIS A 588 33.86 -1.70 17.12
C HIS A 588 34.01 -2.78 16.04
N ARG A 589 33.94 -4.06 16.43
CA ARG A 589 34.11 -5.22 15.52
C ARG A 589 32.89 -5.50 14.63
N LEU A 590 31.74 -4.92 14.94
CA LEU A 590 30.47 -5.11 14.24
C LEU A 590 29.92 -3.76 13.79
N GLY A 591 29.07 -3.76 12.75
CA GLY A 591 28.32 -2.58 12.32
C GLY A 591 27.33 -2.09 13.39
N LEU A 592 26.91 -0.84 13.28
CA LEU A 592 26.00 -0.20 14.25
C LEU A 592 24.64 -0.93 14.35
N ASP A 593 24.16 -1.53 13.26
CA ASP A 593 22.94 -2.36 13.23
C ASP A 593 22.95 -3.51 14.24
N SER A 594 24.11 -4.14 14.44
CA SER A 594 24.32 -5.21 15.41
C SER A 594 24.16 -4.72 16.84
N TYR A 595 24.41 -3.43 17.10
CA TYR A 595 24.15 -2.80 18.39
C TYR A 595 22.70 -2.28 18.48
N LEU A 596 22.11 -1.78 17.39
CA LEU A 596 20.67 -1.42 17.31
C LEU A 596 19.73 -2.63 17.44
N LEU A 597 20.23 -3.87 17.37
CA LEU A 597 19.47 -5.08 17.69
C LEU A 597 19.49 -5.43 19.19
N LYS A 598 20.42 -4.89 19.98
CA LYS A 598 20.65 -5.28 21.38
C LYS A 598 19.42 -5.12 22.28
N PRO A 599 18.59 -4.06 22.19
CA PRO A 599 17.37 -3.99 23.00
C PRO A 599 16.38 -5.13 22.72
N VAL A 600 16.16 -5.46 21.44
CA VAL A 600 15.27 -6.57 21.05
C VAL A 600 15.81 -7.91 21.55
N GLN A 601 17.14 -8.10 21.47
CA GLN A 601 17.82 -9.28 22.00
C GLN A 601 17.73 -9.37 23.53
N ARG A 602 17.95 -8.27 24.26
CA ARG A 602 17.90 -8.26 25.74
C ARG A 602 16.50 -8.60 26.25
N LEU A 603 15.46 -7.99 25.67
CA LEU A 603 14.06 -8.27 26.04
C LEU A 603 13.71 -9.77 25.90
N THR A 604 14.10 -10.39 24.78
CA THR A 604 13.83 -11.83 24.54
C THR A 604 14.65 -12.76 25.43
N LYS A 605 15.78 -12.29 25.98
CA LYS A 605 16.65 -13.04 26.90
C LYS A 605 16.13 -13.10 28.33
N TYR A 606 15.42 -12.08 28.83
CA TYR A 606 14.95 -12.08 30.23
C TYR A 606 14.06 -13.29 30.57
N GLN A 607 13.10 -13.66 29.72
CA GLN A 607 12.27 -14.85 29.96
C GLN A 607 13.06 -16.17 29.92
N LEU A 608 14.17 -16.25 29.17
CA LEU A 608 15.04 -17.44 29.20
C LEU A 608 15.77 -17.54 30.55
N LEU A 609 16.37 -16.43 30.99
CA LEU A 609 17.12 -16.37 32.26
C LEU A 609 16.20 -16.60 33.46
N LEU A 610 15.02 -15.97 33.50
CA LEU A 610 14.02 -16.18 34.57
C LEU A 610 13.50 -17.63 34.58
N LYS A 611 13.26 -18.23 33.41
CA LYS A 611 12.82 -19.64 33.29
C LYS A 611 13.90 -20.64 33.72
N GLU A 612 15.16 -20.38 33.42
CA GLU A 612 16.27 -21.21 33.87
C GLU A 612 16.56 -21.01 35.37
N LEU A 613 16.42 -19.79 35.90
CA LEU A 613 16.53 -19.55 37.34
C LEU A 613 15.38 -20.25 38.11
N LEU A 614 14.15 -20.22 37.57
CA LEU A 614 12.98 -20.92 38.12
C LEU A 614 13.12 -22.44 38.06
N LYS A 615 13.78 -22.98 37.02
CA LYS A 615 14.11 -24.42 36.91
C LYS A 615 14.95 -24.91 38.09
N TYR A 616 15.83 -24.07 38.64
CA TYR A 616 16.69 -24.38 39.79
C TYR A 616 16.16 -23.87 41.14
N SER A 617 15.05 -23.13 41.18
CA SER A 617 14.53 -22.48 42.39
C SER A 617 13.15 -22.99 42.83
N LYS A 618 12.69 -24.15 42.33
CA LYS A 618 11.29 -24.59 42.42
C LYS A 618 10.71 -24.61 43.83
N ASP A 619 11.51 -25.06 44.80
CA ASP A 619 11.11 -25.23 46.20
C ASP A 619 11.76 -24.17 47.14
N CYS A 620 12.21 -23.04 46.57
CA CYS A 620 12.82 -21.93 47.30
C CYS A 620 11.83 -20.80 47.61
N GLU A 621 12.14 -20.00 48.63
CA GLU A 621 11.55 -18.68 48.80
C GLU A 621 11.77 -17.81 47.53
N GLY A 622 10.80 -16.97 47.19
CA GLY A 622 10.80 -16.18 45.94
C GLY A 622 10.35 -16.94 44.67
N SER A 623 10.16 -18.27 44.72
CA SER A 623 9.79 -19.10 43.55
C SER A 623 8.49 -18.65 42.86
N GLU A 624 7.46 -18.30 43.64
CA GLU A 624 6.18 -17.81 43.09
C GLU A 624 6.33 -16.44 42.42
N GLN A 625 7.05 -15.52 43.05
CA GLN A 625 7.33 -14.18 42.54
C GLN A 625 8.16 -14.26 41.25
N LEU A 626 9.15 -15.17 41.20
CA LEU A 626 9.95 -15.48 40.01
C LEU A 626 9.11 -16.07 38.87
N LYS A 627 8.11 -16.90 39.18
CA LYS A 627 7.15 -17.40 38.19
C LYS A 627 6.24 -16.28 37.65
N VAL A 628 5.68 -15.44 38.51
CA VAL A 628 4.84 -14.30 38.09
C VAL A 628 5.65 -13.25 37.32
N ALA A 629 6.94 -13.11 37.61
CA ALA A 629 7.88 -12.31 36.82
C ALA A 629 8.14 -12.90 35.43
N LEU A 630 8.36 -14.22 35.33
CA LEU A 630 8.49 -14.92 34.06
C LEU A 630 7.24 -14.77 33.18
N ASP A 631 6.07 -15.04 33.76
CA ASP A 631 4.78 -14.90 33.06
C ASP A 631 4.55 -13.44 32.62
N THR A 632 4.90 -12.46 33.46
CA THR A 632 4.88 -11.02 33.13
C THR A 632 5.78 -10.66 31.95
N MET A 633 7.01 -11.20 31.87
CA MET A 633 7.93 -10.92 30.76
C MET A 633 7.52 -11.64 29.47
N LEU A 634 6.86 -12.80 29.56
CA LEU A 634 6.24 -13.47 28.43
C LEU A 634 5.03 -12.68 27.88
N ASP A 635 4.17 -12.18 28.77
CA ASP A 635 3.05 -11.29 28.42
C ASP A 635 3.54 -10.00 27.73
N LEU A 636 4.61 -9.39 28.25
CA LEU A 636 5.24 -8.22 27.64
C LEU A 636 5.76 -8.53 26.24
N LEU A 637 6.54 -9.61 26.06
CA LEU A 637 7.06 -10.03 24.76
C LEU A 637 5.94 -10.28 23.74
N LYS A 638 4.86 -10.95 24.18
CA LYS A 638 3.65 -11.14 23.37
C LYS A 638 3.01 -9.80 23.00
N SER A 639 2.82 -8.90 23.97
CA SER A 639 2.20 -7.59 23.76
C SER A 639 3.02 -6.71 22.81
N VAL A 640 4.35 -6.72 22.92
CA VAL A 640 5.27 -6.03 21.99
C VAL A 640 5.15 -6.62 20.58
N ASN A 641 5.17 -7.95 20.44
CA ASN A 641 5.01 -8.61 19.14
C ASN A 641 3.64 -8.31 18.50
N ASP A 642 2.56 -8.43 19.26
CA ASP A 642 1.20 -8.16 18.77
C ASP A 642 1.04 -6.68 18.36
N SER A 643 1.69 -5.76 19.09
CA SER A 643 1.78 -4.34 18.70
C SER A 643 2.54 -4.12 17.38
N MET A 644 3.58 -4.91 17.09
CA MET A 644 4.24 -4.88 15.76
C MET A 644 3.29 -5.26 14.63
N HIS A 645 2.38 -6.20 14.87
CA HIS A 645 1.35 -6.55 13.89
C HIS A 645 0.22 -5.49 13.82
N GLN A 646 -0.06 -4.74 14.90
CA GLN A 646 -1.03 -3.64 14.92
C GLN A 646 -0.61 -2.47 14.01
N ILE A 647 0.62 -1.98 14.15
CA ILE A 647 1.12 -0.83 13.35
C ILE A 647 1.26 -1.15 11.86
N ALA A 648 1.15 -2.42 11.47
CA ALA A 648 1.16 -2.90 10.10
C ALA A 648 -0.24 -2.96 9.44
N ILE A 649 -1.32 -2.60 10.15
CA ILE A 649 -2.69 -2.57 9.62
C ILE A 649 -2.92 -1.27 8.82
N ASN A 650 -3.01 -1.41 7.50
CA ASN A 650 -3.26 -0.33 6.55
C ASN A 650 -4.72 -0.32 6.08
N GLY A 651 -5.29 0.89 5.94
CA GLY A 651 -6.63 1.10 5.39
C GLY A 651 -7.79 0.84 6.34
N TYR A 652 -7.54 0.80 7.67
CA TYR A 652 -8.60 0.88 8.66
C TYR A 652 -9.06 2.35 8.80
N LEU A 653 -10.37 2.59 8.77
CA LEU A 653 -10.95 3.94 8.90
C LEU A 653 -11.39 4.14 10.36
N GLY A 654 -10.48 4.69 11.17
CA GLY A 654 -10.68 4.93 12.59
C GLY A 654 -9.39 4.70 13.38
N ASN A 655 -9.46 4.84 14.69
CA ASN A 655 -8.32 4.63 15.60
C ASN A 655 -8.37 3.21 16.18
N LEU A 656 -7.32 2.41 15.96
CA LEU A 656 -7.26 1.03 16.45
C LEU A 656 -7.23 0.94 17.99
N ASN A 657 -6.76 1.98 18.68
CA ASN A 657 -6.67 1.99 20.15
C ASN A 657 -8.06 2.10 20.82
N GLU A 658 -9.06 2.64 20.12
CA GLU A 658 -10.44 2.72 20.63
C GLU A 658 -11.11 1.35 20.76
N LEU A 659 -10.60 0.33 20.05
CA LEU A 659 -11.05 -1.06 20.12
C LEU A 659 -10.67 -1.77 21.43
N GLY A 660 -9.91 -1.13 22.31
CA GLY A 660 -9.37 -1.71 23.54
C GLY A 660 -8.06 -2.46 23.31
N LYS A 661 -7.66 -3.28 24.29
CA LYS A 661 -6.43 -4.08 24.20
C LYS A 661 -6.54 -5.12 23.07
N MET A 662 -5.49 -5.28 22.26
CA MET A 662 -5.38 -6.46 21.41
C MET A 662 -5.09 -7.69 22.27
N ILE A 663 -5.98 -8.68 22.21
CA ILE A 663 -5.89 -9.92 22.97
C ILE A 663 -5.02 -10.94 22.23
N MET A 664 -5.18 -11.08 20.91
CA MET A 664 -4.33 -11.94 20.07
C MET A 664 -4.50 -11.66 18.57
N GLN A 665 -3.56 -12.16 17.75
CA GLN A 665 -3.64 -12.15 16.28
C GLN A 665 -3.19 -13.49 15.68
N GLY A 666 -3.56 -13.76 14.42
CA GLY A 666 -3.21 -15.01 13.75
C GLY A 666 -3.71 -15.12 12.31
N ALA A 667 -3.10 -16.02 11.53
CA ALA A 667 -3.45 -16.28 10.14
C ALA A 667 -4.37 -17.50 10.00
N PHE A 668 -5.41 -17.38 9.17
CA PHE A 668 -6.49 -18.36 9.03
C PHE A 668 -6.98 -18.50 7.58
N SER A 669 -7.42 -19.71 7.25
CA SER A 669 -8.27 -19.97 6.08
C SER A 669 -9.73 -19.69 6.47
N VAL A 670 -10.38 -18.75 5.77
CA VAL A 670 -11.74 -18.29 6.07
C VAL A 670 -12.68 -18.48 4.87
N TRP A 671 -13.89 -18.97 5.11
CA TRP A 671 -14.98 -19.02 4.15
C TRP A 671 -16.17 -18.18 4.64
N THR A 672 -16.87 -17.52 3.72
CA THR A 672 -18.12 -16.77 4.00
C THR A 672 -19.34 -17.62 3.66
N GLY A 673 -20.26 -17.78 4.62
CA GLY A 673 -21.58 -18.37 4.43
C GLY A 673 -22.69 -17.32 4.58
N HIS A 674 -23.75 -17.46 3.78
CA HIS A 674 -24.93 -16.60 3.82
C HIS A 674 -26.20 -17.41 4.08
N LYS A 675 -27.13 -16.83 4.85
CA LYS A 675 -28.31 -17.52 5.42
C LYS A 675 -29.44 -17.83 4.43
N LYS A 676 -29.34 -17.43 3.15
CA LYS A 676 -30.45 -17.46 2.17
C LYS A 676 -30.33 -18.58 1.12
N GLY A 677 -31.12 -19.64 1.30
CA GLY A 677 -31.51 -20.58 0.24
C GLY A 677 -30.85 -21.96 0.31
N ALA A 678 -31.61 -22.98 0.73
CA ALA A 678 -31.16 -24.38 0.83
C ALA A 678 -30.97 -25.11 -0.53
N THR A 679 -30.92 -24.38 -1.64
CA THR A 679 -31.14 -24.94 -3.00
C THR A 679 -30.03 -24.62 -4.01
N LYS A 680 -28.92 -23.98 -3.61
CA LYS A 680 -27.76 -23.70 -4.48
C LYS A 680 -26.42 -23.94 -3.78
N MET A 681 -26.16 -25.20 -3.41
CA MET A 681 -24.88 -25.63 -2.81
C MET A 681 -24.20 -26.79 -3.58
N LYS A 682 -24.53 -26.96 -4.87
CA LYS A 682 -24.05 -28.08 -5.70
C LYS A 682 -23.24 -27.71 -6.95
N ASP A 683 -23.18 -26.43 -7.29
CA ASP A 683 -22.50 -25.93 -8.50
C ASP A 683 -21.52 -24.80 -8.20
N PHE A 684 -20.61 -24.56 -9.15
CA PHE A 684 -19.44 -23.66 -9.12
C PHE A 684 -18.27 -24.11 -8.24
N ALA A 685 -17.07 -24.18 -8.86
CA ALA A 685 -15.78 -24.45 -8.22
C ALA A 685 -15.24 -23.26 -7.39
N ARG A 686 -16.10 -22.59 -6.59
CA ARG A 686 -15.81 -21.30 -5.93
C ARG A 686 -15.62 -21.35 -4.40
N PHE A 687 -15.34 -22.52 -3.83
CA PHE A 687 -15.09 -22.69 -2.38
C PHE A 687 -13.60 -22.64 -1.95
N LYS A 688 -12.75 -21.91 -2.67
CA LYS A 688 -11.35 -21.66 -2.25
C LYS A 688 -11.34 -20.75 -1.01
N PRO A 689 -10.72 -21.15 0.12
CA PRO A 689 -10.67 -20.30 1.32
C PRO A 689 -9.94 -18.98 1.05
N MET A 690 -10.48 -17.91 1.61
CA MET A 690 -9.79 -16.63 1.70
C MET A 690 -8.76 -16.69 2.83
N GLN A 691 -7.48 -16.46 2.52
CA GLN A 691 -6.50 -16.19 3.57
C GLN A 691 -6.81 -14.86 4.24
N ARG A 692 -6.86 -14.87 5.57
CA ARG A 692 -7.07 -13.70 6.42
C ARG A 692 -6.15 -13.74 7.62
N HIS A 693 -5.65 -12.58 8.01
CA HIS A 693 -5.06 -12.35 9.33
C HIS A 693 -6.12 -11.71 10.20
N LEU A 694 -6.48 -12.36 11.30
CA LEU A 694 -7.47 -11.87 12.25
C LEU A 694 -6.73 -11.23 13.44
N PHE A 695 -7.32 -10.18 13.97
CA PHE A 695 -6.90 -9.47 15.18
C PHE A 695 -8.10 -9.38 16.13
N LEU A 696 -7.96 -9.99 17.31
CA LEU A 696 -8.98 -9.97 18.35
C LEU A 696 -8.65 -8.84 19.34
N TYR A 697 -9.55 -7.86 19.45
CA TYR A 697 -9.53 -6.80 20.46
C TYR A 697 -10.71 -6.98 21.42
N GLU A 698 -10.65 -6.35 22.59
CA GLU A 698 -11.73 -6.38 23.60
C GLU A 698 -13.10 -5.94 23.05
N LYS A 699 -13.14 -5.06 22.03
CA LYS A 699 -14.39 -4.55 21.44
C LYS A 699 -14.63 -4.98 19.98
N ALA A 700 -13.66 -5.60 19.28
CA ALA A 700 -13.85 -6.00 17.88
C ALA A 700 -12.93 -7.12 17.39
N ILE A 701 -13.37 -7.84 16.35
CA ILE A 701 -12.56 -8.75 15.53
C ILE A 701 -12.28 -8.08 14.18
N VAL A 702 -11.03 -7.71 13.95
CA VAL A 702 -10.58 -7.06 12.71
C VAL A 702 -9.98 -8.10 11.75
N PHE A 703 -10.54 -8.19 10.55
CA PHE A 703 -10.11 -9.09 9.47
C PHE A 703 -9.28 -8.32 8.45
N CYS A 704 -8.06 -8.79 8.19
CA CYS A 704 -7.16 -8.24 7.18
C CYS A 704 -6.73 -9.28 6.14
N LYS A 705 -6.37 -8.84 4.92
CA LYS A 705 -5.55 -9.62 3.99
C LYS A 705 -4.08 -9.28 4.26
N ARG A 706 -3.25 -10.26 4.62
CA ARG A 706 -1.78 -10.07 4.66
C ARG A 706 -1.29 -9.75 3.25
N ARG A 707 -0.54 -8.67 3.09
CA ARG A 707 0.26 -8.40 1.88
C ARG A 707 1.53 -9.23 1.96
N VAL A 708 1.87 -9.88 0.86
CA VAL A 708 3.22 -10.38 0.61
C VAL A 708 3.83 -9.36 -0.34
N GLU A 709 4.66 -8.48 0.19
CA GLU A 709 5.39 -7.51 -0.61
C GLU A 709 6.63 -8.19 -1.18
N SER A 710 6.45 -8.88 -2.31
CA SER A 710 7.53 -9.48 -3.09
C SER A 710 8.48 -8.36 -3.55
N GLY A 711 9.62 -8.22 -2.88
CA GLY A 711 10.60 -7.17 -3.12
C GLY A 711 11.91 -7.47 -2.39
N GLU A 712 13.02 -6.93 -2.89
CA GLU A 712 14.36 -7.21 -2.36
C GLU A 712 14.53 -6.77 -0.88
N GLY A 713 15.52 -7.38 -0.22
CA GLY A 713 15.77 -7.29 1.22
C GLY A 713 15.09 -8.41 2.02
N SER A 714 15.91 -9.31 2.59
CA SER A 714 15.51 -10.50 3.38
C SER A 714 14.83 -10.21 4.74
N GLY A 715 14.48 -8.96 5.01
CA GLY A 715 13.83 -8.51 6.24
C GLY A 715 12.71 -7.53 5.95
N ARG A 716 11.52 -8.08 5.63
CA ARG A 716 10.26 -7.32 5.49
C ARG A 716 9.33 -7.69 6.64
N TYR A 717 8.99 -6.69 7.46
CA TYR A 717 7.94 -6.81 8.46
C TYR A 717 6.60 -7.08 7.77
N PRO A 718 5.68 -7.85 8.37
CA PRO A 718 4.41 -8.15 7.73
C PRO A 718 3.59 -6.87 7.52
N SER A 719 2.83 -6.82 6.43
CA SER A 719 1.95 -5.71 6.05
C SER A 719 0.53 -6.25 5.90
N TYR A 720 -0.48 -5.54 6.39
CA TYR A 720 -1.87 -6.00 6.44
C TYR A 720 -2.79 -4.97 5.80
N SER A 721 -3.73 -5.41 4.95
CA SER A 721 -4.79 -4.57 4.42
C SER A 721 -6.11 -4.90 5.08
N PHE A 722 -6.75 -3.91 5.70
CA PHE A 722 -8.09 -4.03 6.28
C PHE A 722 -9.13 -4.59 5.27
N LYS A 723 -10.09 -5.38 5.78
CA LYS A 723 -11.21 -5.94 5.00
C LYS A 723 -12.57 -5.94 5.71
N ARG A 724 -12.63 -6.17 7.02
CA ARG A 724 -13.87 -6.13 7.82
C ARG A 724 -13.52 -5.88 9.29
N SER A 725 -14.39 -5.20 10.02
CA SER A 725 -14.39 -5.18 11.48
C SER A 725 -15.75 -5.71 11.93
N LEU A 726 -15.76 -6.62 12.90
CA LEU A 726 -16.97 -7.11 13.57
C LEU A 726 -16.89 -6.62 15.02
N LYS A 727 -17.85 -5.80 15.47
CA LYS A 727 -17.91 -5.41 16.89
C LYS A 727 -18.27 -6.61 17.76
N MET A 728 -17.74 -6.67 18.98
CA MET A 728 -17.92 -7.84 19.86
C MET A 728 -19.34 -7.97 20.45
N ASP A 729 -20.10 -6.87 20.50
CA ASP A 729 -21.50 -6.81 20.95
C ASP A 729 -22.46 -7.63 20.05
N GLU A 730 -22.19 -7.71 18.75
CA GLU A 730 -22.97 -8.45 17.75
C GLU A 730 -22.31 -9.76 17.29
N VAL A 731 -21.17 -10.16 17.89
CA VAL A 731 -20.43 -11.40 17.58
C VAL A 731 -20.92 -12.58 18.41
N GLY A 732 -21.03 -13.74 17.76
CA GLY A 732 -21.09 -15.04 18.42
C GLY A 732 -20.25 -16.10 17.71
N ILE A 733 -20.19 -17.29 18.29
CA ILE A 733 -19.34 -18.39 17.82
C ILE A 733 -20.09 -19.72 17.72
N THR A 734 -19.59 -20.63 16.88
CA THR A 734 -19.98 -22.06 16.87
C THR A 734 -18.71 -22.90 16.94
N GLU A 735 -18.51 -23.69 18.00
CA GLU A 735 -17.27 -24.47 18.18
C GLU A 735 -17.16 -25.66 17.21
N TYR A 736 -18.27 -26.32 16.88
CA TYR A 736 -18.26 -27.50 16.02
C TYR A 736 -18.67 -27.18 14.58
N VAL A 737 -17.78 -27.48 13.63
CA VAL A 737 -18.05 -27.46 12.18
C VAL A 737 -17.85 -28.86 11.63
N LYS A 738 -18.84 -29.38 10.90
CA LYS A 738 -18.80 -30.73 10.33
C LYS A 738 -17.67 -30.86 9.31
N GLY A 739 -16.81 -31.86 9.48
CA GLY A 739 -15.78 -32.27 8.51
C GLY A 739 -14.32 -31.89 8.81
N ASP A 740 -14.05 -30.92 9.69
CA ASP A 740 -12.67 -30.65 10.17
C ASP A 740 -12.71 -30.14 11.62
N LYS A 741 -12.05 -30.86 12.54
CA LYS A 741 -12.02 -30.52 13.97
C LYS A 741 -11.35 -29.16 14.26
N ARG A 742 -10.50 -28.66 13.35
CA ARG A 742 -9.83 -27.35 13.45
C ARG A 742 -10.68 -26.17 12.97
N LYS A 743 -11.87 -26.43 12.42
CA LYS A 743 -12.83 -25.39 12.01
C LYS A 743 -13.73 -24.99 13.17
N PHE A 744 -14.03 -23.70 13.25
CA PHE A 744 -15.08 -23.10 14.06
C PHE A 744 -15.78 -22.01 13.24
N GLU A 745 -16.91 -21.50 13.72
CA GLU A 745 -17.60 -20.35 13.10
C GLU A 745 -17.47 -19.12 14.00
N ILE A 746 -17.25 -17.97 13.39
CA ILE A 746 -17.58 -16.65 13.95
C ILE A 746 -18.80 -16.16 13.15
N TRP A 747 -19.89 -15.85 13.83
CA TRP A 747 -21.10 -15.32 13.19
C TRP A 747 -21.44 -13.94 13.75
N TYR A 748 -22.08 -13.12 12.93
CA TYR A 748 -22.37 -11.72 13.23
C TYR A 748 -23.86 -11.42 13.00
N ALA A 749 -24.41 -10.42 13.69
CA ALA A 749 -25.77 -9.90 13.52
C ALA A 749 -26.82 -11.02 13.34
N GLY A 750 -27.06 -11.82 14.39
CA GLY A 750 -28.07 -12.89 14.34
C GLY A 750 -27.80 -14.01 13.31
N LYS A 751 -26.54 -14.21 12.91
CA LYS A 751 -26.09 -15.11 11.83
C LYS A 751 -26.49 -14.67 10.43
N GLU A 752 -26.60 -13.38 10.15
CA GLU A 752 -26.69 -12.87 8.77
C GLU A 752 -25.36 -13.08 8.00
N GLU A 753 -24.24 -12.81 8.67
CA GLU A 753 -22.90 -13.18 8.20
C GLU A 753 -22.34 -14.34 9.03
N ILE A 754 -21.78 -15.34 8.35
CA ILE A 754 -21.11 -16.48 8.97
C ILE A 754 -19.71 -16.63 8.36
N TYR A 755 -18.68 -16.59 9.20
CA TYR A 755 -17.29 -16.82 8.84
C TYR A 755 -16.84 -18.16 9.39
N ILE A 756 -16.66 -19.16 8.52
CA ILE A 756 -16.06 -20.44 8.91
C ILE A 756 -14.54 -20.23 8.93
N VAL A 757 -13.92 -20.38 10.09
CA VAL A 757 -12.50 -20.14 10.35
C VAL A 757 -11.79 -21.46 10.61
N GLN A 758 -10.75 -21.79 9.84
CA GLN A 758 -9.91 -22.96 10.04
C GLN A 758 -8.56 -22.55 10.63
N ALA A 759 -8.28 -23.00 11.86
CA ALA A 759 -6.97 -22.89 12.50
C ALA A 759 -5.96 -23.87 11.87
N SER A 760 -4.66 -23.58 12.06
CA SER A 760 -3.56 -24.45 11.64
C SER A 760 -3.62 -25.83 12.33
N ASN A 761 -3.78 -25.82 13.66
CA ASN A 761 -3.92 -26.99 14.54
C ASN A 761 -5.13 -26.82 15.49
N MET A 762 -5.36 -27.80 16.37
CA MET A 762 -6.44 -27.73 17.35
C MET A 762 -6.16 -26.72 18.48
N ASP A 763 -4.90 -26.60 18.92
CA ASP A 763 -4.54 -25.76 20.07
C ASP A 763 -4.81 -24.28 19.80
N VAL A 764 -4.45 -23.79 18.60
CA VAL A 764 -4.77 -22.43 18.14
C VAL A 764 -6.29 -22.21 18.11
N LYS A 765 -7.08 -23.19 17.64
CA LYS A 765 -8.55 -23.09 17.71
C LYS A 765 -9.05 -23.00 19.16
N MET A 766 -8.54 -23.83 20.07
CA MET A 766 -9.00 -23.85 21.47
C MET A 766 -8.65 -22.56 22.20
N ILE A 767 -7.46 -21.99 21.96
CA ILE A 767 -7.06 -20.68 22.53
C ILE A 767 -7.97 -19.57 21.97
N TRP A 768 -8.19 -19.52 20.65
CA TRP A 768 -9.07 -18.51 20.05
C TRP A 768 -10.52 -18.60 20.57
N LEU A 769 -11.06 -19.82 20.70
CA LEU A 769 -12.39 -20.02 21.29
C LEU A 769 -12.44 -19.63 22.77
N LYS A 770 -11.38 -19.90 23.55
CA LYS A 770 -11.27 -19.47 24.95
C LYS A 770 -11.27 -17.95 25.06
N GLU A 771 -10.42 -17.25 24.31
CA GLU A 771 -10.31 -15.79 24.46
C GLU A 771 -11.53 -15.03 23.91
N ILE A 772 -12.18 -15.54 22.85
CA ILE A 772 -13.49 -15.00 22.43
C ILE A 772 -14.56 -15.21 23.51
N ARG A 773 -14.59 -16.39 24.16
CA ARG A 773 -15.50 -16.65 25.30
C ARG A 773 -15.24 -15.71 26.48
N ASN A 774 -13.97 -15.48 26.83
CA ASN A 774 -13.60 -14.58 27.94
C ASN A 774 -14.14 -13.16 27.71
N ILE A 775 -14.06 -12.64 26.48
CA ILE A 775 -14.59 -11.31 26.12
C ILE A 775 -16.12 -11.30 26.20
N LEU A 776 -16.80 -12.30 25.62
CA LEU A 776 -18.27 -12.37 25.63
C LEU A 776 -18.85 -12.53 27.04
N LEU A 777 -18.21 -13.33 27.89
CA LEU A 777 -18.57 -13.47 29.31
C LEU A 777 -18.40 -12.14 30.05
N LYS A 778 -17.26 -11.47 29.91
CA LYS A 778 -17.00 -10.16 30.53
C LYS A 778 -18.01 -9.08 30.07
N GLN A 779 -18.47 -9.14 28.82
CA GLN A 779 -19.54 -8.25 28.33
C GLN A 779 -20.90 -8.59 28.95
N GLN A 780 -21.24 -9.88 29.12
CA GLN A 780 -22.45 -10.31 29.80
C GLN A 780 -22.45 -9.93 31.30
N GLU A 781 -21.30 -10.04 31.96
CA GLU A 781 -21.08 -9.58 33.34
C GLU A 781 -21.34 -8.08 33.46
N LEU A 782 -20.67 -7.25 32.63
CA LEU A 782 -20.85 -5.79 32.63
C LEU A 782 -22.30 -5.35 32.32
N LEU A 783 -23.00 -6.04 31.41
CA LEU A 783 -24.42 -5.78 31.13
C LEU A 783 -25.31 -6.13 32.32
N THR A 784 -24.97 -7.18 33.06
CA THR A 784 -25.69 -7.62 34.25
C THR A 784 -25.45 -6.67 35.42
N GLU A 785 -24.20 -6.22 35.62
CA GLU A 785 -23.85 -5.17 36.60
C GLU A 785 -24.57 -3.85 36.31
N GLN A 786 -24.65 -3.43 35.04
CA GLN A 786 -25.41 -2.24 34.64
C GLN A 786 -26.91 -2.40 34.91
N GLN A 787 -27.51 -3.57 34.61
CA GLN A 787 -28.91 -3.84 34.91
C GLN A 787 -29.19 -3.84 36.43
N GLN A 788 -28.32 -4.44 37.23
CA GLN A 788 -28.43 -4.42 38.70
C GLN A 788 -28.27 -3.00 39.26
N ARG A 789 -27.32 -2.21 38.74
CA ARG A 789 -27.09 -0.83 39.17
C ARG A 789 -28.25 0.09 38.80
N ASN A 790 -28.88 -0.13 37.64
CA ASN A 790 -30.10 0.59 37.26
C ASN A 790 -31.27 0.20 38.16
N GLN A 791 -31.48 -1.08 38.46
CA GLN A 791 -32.53 -1.55 39.38
C GLN A 791 -32.34 -1.03 40.81
N LEU A 792 -31.10 -0.94 41.30
CA LEU A 792 -30.80 -0.29 42.59
C LEU A 792 -31.12 1.21 42.56
N THR A 793 -30.79 1.90 41.47
CA THR A 793 -31.12 3.33 41.29
C THR A 793 -32.64 3.56 41.24
N GLU A 794 -33.40 2.64 40.63
CA GLU A 794 -34.87 2.65 40.64
C GLU A 794 -35.45 2.35 42.04
N GLN A 795 -34.82 1.45 42.82
CA GLN A 795 -35.21 1.19 44.21
C GLN A 795 -34.92 2.36 45.17
N ASP A 796 -33.82 3.08 44.98
CA ASP A 796 -33.54 4.32 45.75
C ASP A 796 -34.55 5.44 45.40
N GLN A 797 -35.04 5.49 44.15
CA GLN A 797 -36.11 6.40 43.75
C GLN A 797 -37.50 6.00 44.29
N LEU A 798 -37.85 4.71 44.32
CA LEU A 798 -39.11 4.26 44.94
C LEU A 798 -39.09 4.41 46.48
N SER A 799 -37.96 4.15 47.13
CA SER A 799 -37.86 4.24 48.60
C SER A 799 -37.79 5.67 49.11
N SER A 800 -37.29 6.63 48.32
CA SER A 800 -37.45 8.06 48.62
C SER A 800 -38.91 8.51 48.50
N GLN A 801 -39.62 8.14 47.43
CA GLN A 801 -41.06 8.44 47.27
C GLN A 801 -41.92 7.86 48.41
N GLN A 802 -41.65 6.63 48.88
CA GLN A 802 -42.38 6.02 50.00
C GLN A 802 -42.12 6.68 51.38
N ASN A 803 -41.05 7.47 51.52
CA ASN A 803 -40.82 8.26 52.74
C ASN A 803 -41.62 9.57 52.74
N ASP A 804 -41.81 10.21 51.58
CA ASP A 804 -42.65 11.41 51.46
C ASP A 804 -44.14 11.10 51.73
N GLU A 805 -44.66 9.98 51.23
CA GLU A 805 -46.06 9.57 51.48
C GLU A 805 -46.36 9.39 52.99
N ARG A 806 -45.37 9.02 53.80
CA ARG A 806 -45.54 8.90 55.26
C ARG A 806 -45.60 10.23 56.00
N GLN A 807 -45.07 11.32 55.43
CA GLN A 807 -45.15 12.64 56.06
C GLN A 807 -46.46 13.39 55.74
N GLN A 808 -47.15 13.03 54.65
CA GLN A 808 -48.32 13.77 54.17
C GLN A 808 -49.68 13.32 54.75
N GLN A 809 -49.74 12.24 55.54
CA GLN A 809 -50.98 11.80 56.22
C GLN A 809 -51.35 12.62 57.48
N ALA A 810 -50.58 13.64 57.84
CA ALA A 810 -50.88 14.54 58.95
C ALA A 810 -51.03 15.99 58.50
N PHE A 811 -52.19 16.35 57.93
CA PHE A 811 -53.01 17.52 58.28
C PHE A 811 -54.25 17.57 57.39
N ALA A 812 -55.41 17.94 57.95
CA ALA A 812 -56.71 17.73 57.31
C ALA A 812 -57.56 19.00 57.23
N VAL A 813 -58.15 19.25 56.04
CA VAL A 813 -59.59 19.62 55.85
C VAL A 813 -60.00 21.06 56.31
N PRO A 814 -60.96 21.78 55.67
CA PRO A 814 -61.64 21.60 54.36
C PRO A 814 -61.79 22.88 53.47
N ASN A 815 -62.51 22.73 52.34
CA ASN A 815 -63.50 23.70 51.78
C ASN A 815 -62.99 24.98 51.05
N ILE A 816 -63.72 25.61 50.08
CA ILE A 816 -65.07 25.38 49.50
C ILE A 816 -65.06 25.59 47.96
N THR A 817 -66.00 24.96 47.23
CA THR A 817 -66.67 25.38 45.95
C THR A 817 -65.99 25.28 44.56
N LYS A 818 -66.77 24.67 43.64
CA LYS A 818 -66.90 24.88 42.17
C LYS A 818 -67.56 26.25 41.86
N PRO A 819 -67.74 26.76 40.60
CA PRO A 819 -67.76 26.08 39.27
C PRO A 819 -67.01 26.85 38.15
N GLU A 820 -67.38 26.74 36.86
CA GLU A 820 -67.00 25.71 35.85
C GLU A 820 -67.19 26.31 34.42
N HIS A 821 -66.66 25.68 33.36
CA HIS A 821 -66.75 26.03 31.91
C HIS A 821 -65.86 27.22 31.39
N THR A 822 -65.52 27.38 30.09
CA THR A 822 -65.94 26.71 28.82
C THR A 822 -64.88 26.82 27.69
N SER A 823 -64.95 25.91 26.70
CA SER A 823 -64.61 26.07 25.25
C SER A 823 -63.14 26.29 24.80
N THR A 824 -62.52 25.37 24.03
CA THR A 824 -62.37 25.35 22.53
C THR A 824 -61.73 26.63 21.94
N VAL A 825 -60.64 26.61 21.14
CA VAL A 825 -60.49 26.03 19.78
C VAL A 825 -59.00 25.81 19.37
N VAL A 826 -58.78 24.88 18.43
CA VAL A 826 -57.69 24.72 17.41
C VAL A 826 -56.78 25.96 17.19
N GLY A 827 -55.46 25.88 16.96
CA GLY A 827 -54.55 24.73 16.77
C GLY A 827 -53.92 24.63 15.37
N VAL A 828 -52.70 25.13 15.17
CA VAL A 828 -51.76 24.74 14.08
C VAL A 828 -50.38 25.30 14.45
N GLN A 829 -49.30 24.62 14.06
CA GLN A 829 -47.93 25.05 14.26
C GLN A 829 -47.33 25.57 12.94
N GLU A 830 -46.51 26.61 13.02
CA GLU A 830 -45.49 26.91 12.01
C GLU A 830 -44.18 27.24 12.73
N ALA A 831 -43.04 26.96 12.10
CA ALA A 831 -41.74 26.96 12.77
C ALA A 831 -40.90 28.20 12.42
N THR A 832 -40.18 28.73 13.41
CA THR A 832 -38.80 29.22 13.20
C THR A 832 -38.06 29.42 14.53
N SER A 833 -36.74 29.47 14.45
CA SER A 833 -35.78 29.58 15.54
C SER A 833 -35.56 31.01 16.04
N THR A 834 -35.24 31.16 17.34
CA THR A 834 -34.03 31.91 17.78
C THR A 834 -33.62 31.63 19.24
N VAL A 835 -32.33 31.34 19.41
CA VAL A 835 -31.36 31.84 20.44
C VAL A 835 -31.88 32.31 21.81
N GLN A 836 -31.31 31.75 22.90
CA GLN A 836 -30.74 32.60 23.97
C GLN A 836 -29.61 31.94 24.79
N GLU A 837 -28.73 32.78 25.33
CA GLU A 837 -27.57 32.47 26.20
C GLU A 837 -27.97 32.52 27.69
N GLY A 838 -27.11 32.06 28.64
CA GLY A 838 -27.52 32.07 30.06
C GLY A 838 -26.53 31.64 31.16
N ALA A 839 -25.29 32.11 31.14
CA ALA A 839 -24.39 32.34 32.30
C ALA A 839 -24.31 31.38 33.53
N ASN A 840 -23.09 30.89 33.77
CA ASN A 840 -22.35 30.89 35.05
C ASN A 840 -22.94 30.26 36.34
N THR A 841 -22.15 29.35 36.94
CA THR A 841 -21.55 29.63 38.27
C THR A 841 -20.17 28.96 38.41
N VAL A 842 -19.34 29.47 39.32
CA VAL A 842 -17.90 29.12 39.53
C VAL A 842 -17.71 28.62 40.97
N TRP A 843 -16.46 28.29 41.34
CA TRP A 843 -15.90 27.79 42.62
C TRP A 843 -15.73 26.25 42.63
N THR A 844 -14.69 25.68 42.01
CA THR A 844 -13.25 25.63 42.39
C THR A 844 -12.93 24.77 43.62
N GLU A 845 -12.03 23.80 43.43
CA GLU A 845 -10.84 23.69 44.28
C GLU A 845 -9.67 23.15 43.43
N GLU A 846 -8.45 23.58 43.74
CA GLU A 846 -7.26 23.39 42.88
C GLU A 846 -6.27 22.40 43.49
N ILE A 847 -5.60 21.59 42.66
CA ILE A 847 -4.17 21.34 42.83
C ILE A 847 -3.49 21.45 41.45
N SER A 848 -2.60 22.44 41.35
CA SER A 848 -1.65 22.70 40.27
C SER A 848 -0.38 21.85 40.47
N GLU A 849 0.70 21.81 39.67
CA GLU A 849 1.11 22.37 38.37
C GLU A 849 2.29 21.48 37.88
N GLY A 850 2.89 21.65 36.69
CA GLY A 850 2.69 22.68 35.69
C GLY A 850 3.50 22.43 34.42
N ARG A 851 3.42 23.39 33.49
CA ARG A 851 4.33 23.53 32.35
C ARG A 851 5.16 24.79 32.57
N GLU A 852 6.46 24.71 32.38
CA GLU A 852 7.35 25.89 32.35
C GLU A 852 7.67 26.29 30.88
N PRO A 853 8.02 27.57 30.61
CA PRO A 853 7.88 28.17 29.29
C PRO A 853 9.19 28.29 28.50
N TRP A 854 9.07 28.63 27.21
CA TRP A 854 10.19 29.05 26.39
C TRP A 854 10.53 30.52 26.65
N LEU A 855 11.74 30.79 27.14
CA LEU A 855 12.32 32.14 27.20
C LEU A 855 13.59 32.20 26.34
N ASN A 856 13.49 32.89 25.20
CA ASN A 856 14.65 33.52 24.56
C ASN A 856 14.95 34.84 25.28
N ASN A 857 16.22 35.13 25.59
CA ASN A 857 16.93 36.33 25.13
C ASN A 857 18.34 36.46 25.73
N TYR A 858 19.07 37.46 25.20
CA TYR A 858 20.49 37.78 25.41
C TYR A 858 21.43 36.76 24.71
N PHE A 859 22.40 37.18 23.90
CA PHE A 859 22.95 38.53 23.72
C PHE A 859 22.47 39.28 22.45
N SER A 860 22.74 40.59 22.43
CA SER A 860 22.43 41.54 21.37
C SER A 860 23.71 42.22 20.86
N SER A 861 23.75 42.57 19.57
CA SER A 861 24.39 43.82 19.12
C SER A 861 23.82 44.25 17.75
N SER A 862 23.78 45.56 17.54
CA SER A 862 23.29 46.24 16.34
C SER A 862 24.34 46.37 15.24
N TYR A 863 23.91 46.58 13.99
CA TYR A 863 24.33 47.71 13.14
C TYR A 863 23.31 47.95 11.99
N VAL A 864 23.31 49.15 11.40
CA VAL A 864 22.40 49.64 10.35
C VAL A 864 23.19 50.51 9.37
N ASP A 865 22.95 50.36 8.07
CA ASP A 865 23.59 51.05 6.92
C ASP A 865 25.15 50.93 6.88
N ASP A 866 25.85 51.13 5.76
CA ASP A 866 25.56 51.87 4.52
C ASP A 866 26.36 51.27 3.34
N GLY A 867 26.11 51.69 2.08
CA GLY A 867 27.04 51.46 0.96
C GLY A 867 26.46 51.07 -0.41
N GLU A 868 26.30 52.04 -1.30
CA GLU A 868 26.19 51.82 -2.76
C GLU A 868 27.57 51.52 -3.39
N GLU A 869 27.63 50.76 -4.50
CA GLU A 869 28.01 51.34 -5.80
C GLU A 869 27.81 50.40 -7.02
N LYS A 870 28.03 50.93 -8.24
CA LYS A 870 27.71 50.31 -9.53
C LYS A 870 28.96 50.07 -10.38
N THR A 871 28.99 48.99 -11.16
CA THR A 871 29.72 48.88 -12.46
C THR A 871 29.39 47.56 -13.14
N LEU A 872 29.25 47.42 -14.47
CA LEU A 872 28.65 48.26 -15.53
C LEU A 872 28.40 47.33 -16.76
N LEU A 873 27.60 47.74 -17.74
CA LEU A 873 27.24 46.93 -18.92
C LEU A 873 28.07 47.24 -20.18
N ALA A 874 28.71 46.23 -20.78
CA ALA A 874 29.00 46.09 -22.21
C ALA A 874 29.70 44.71 -22.48
N GLY A 875 29.44 43.95 -23.54
CA GLY A 875 28.38 44.03 -24.56
C GLY A 875 28.90 44.16 -25.99
N GLU A 876 29.04 43.05 -26.74
CA GLU A 876 29.12 43.11 -28.21
C GLU A 876 28.68 41.82 -28.93
N LYS A 877 28.63 41.86 -30.27
CA LYS A 877 28.01 40.85 -31.16
C LYS A 877 29.07 40.11 -31.98
N SER A 878 28.84 38.84 -32.33
CA SER A 878 29.42 38.26 -33.57
C SER A 878 28.62 37.07 -34.10
N LYS A 879 28.26 37.11 -35.39
CA LYS A 879 27.81 35.93 -36.17
C LYS A 879 28.99 35.45 -37.02
N GLN A 880 29.38 34.16 -36.97
CA GLN A 880 30.15 33.58 -38.09
C GLN A 880 30.06 32.05 -38.25
N LYS A 881 29.14 31.63 -39.14
CA LYS A 881 29.48 30.97 -40.42
C LYS A 881 30.47 29.77 -40.34
N LYS A 882 29.99 28.57 -40.00
CA LYS A 882 30.65 27.31 -40.41
C LYS A 882 30.37 27.03 -41.90
N ARG A 883 31.34 26.42 -42.59
CA ARG A 883 31.33 26.17 -44.05
C ARG A 883 30.84 24.76 -44.40
N ARG A 884 30.39 24.59 -45.65
CA ARG A 884 30.39 23.29 -46.35
C ARG A 884 31.82 22.75 -46.55
N PRO A 885 31.95 21.48 -46.95
CA PRO A 885 32.52 21.22 -48.28
C PRO A 885 31.49 20.60 -49.25
N ASP A 886 31.73 20.79 -50.55
CA ASP A 886 31.00 20.17 -51.65
C ASP A 886 31.56 18.74 -51.90
N SER A 887 30.75 17.71 -52.14
CA SER A 887 30.12 17.27 -53.42
C SER A 887 31.08 16.59 -54.40
N GLY A 888 30.75 15.37 -54.83
CA GLY A 888 31.40 14.68 -55.95
C GLY A 888 30.93 13.23 -56.14
N GLU A 889 30.17 13.00 -57.23
CA GLU A 889 30.12 11.76 -58.05
C GLU A 889 29.59 10.44 -57.43
N GLN A 890 28.93 9.53 -58.18
CA GLN A 890 28.08 9.63 -59.39
C GLN A 890 27.31 8.29 -59.59
N SER A 891 26.16 8.34 -60.28
CA SER A 891 25.39 7.21 -60.89
C SER A 891 25.06 5.98 -59.99
N GLU A 892 24.42 4.86 -60.36
CA GLU A 892 23.64 4.28 -61.50
C GLU A 892 22.83 3.08 -60.89
N ASP A 893 21.62 2.63 -61.25
CA ASP A 893 20.49 3.20 -62.01
C ASP A 893 19.19 2.35 -61.82
N LEU A 894 18.05 2.80 -62.36
CA LEU A 894 16.86 2.08 -62.88
C LEU A 894 16.37 0.70 -62.32
N ASN A 895 15.04 0.66 -62.10
CA ASN A 895 14.11 -0.50 -62.09
C ASN A 895 14.18 -1.45 -60.85
N ARG A 896 13.06 -2.08 -60.44
CA ARG A 896 11.77 -2.27 -61.14
C ARG A 896 10.56 -2.28 -60.18
#